data_AF-A0A9E0YCB1-F1
#
_entry.id   AF-A0A9E0YCB1-F1
#
_cell.length_a   1.000
_cell.length_b   1.000
_cell.length_c   1.000
_cell.angle_alpha   90.00
_cell.angle_beta   90.00
_cell.angle_gamma   90.00
#
_symmetry.space_group_name_H-M   'P 1'
#
loop_
_entity.id
_entity.type
_entity.pdbx_description
1 polymer ?
#
loop_
_entity_poly.entity_id
_entity_poly.type
_entity_poly.pdbx_seq_one_letter_code
_entity_poly.pdbx_strand_id
1 'polypeptide(L)'
;MILRIRVAIPTYNNPETIAEVTLRALRETPFPVHVLDDGSTKPVEEILRAEAAAGGAELAAALASGRLKVTRWPENQGKGRAISRGFAEAVADGFTHLITLDGDGQHHPHEALRLAEIAKAHPWDLVIGARKFESDTVPGISKFGRKFSNHWVGYQTGAIVSDSQSGFRLYPLFRVQNLRFFTRKYDFEIEVLIRLIWAGAGVREVEIDVYYPKPEDRVSHFHKFRDNARISLLNTILVVVSLLKTHRSPRQLATAIGVGVLVGTTPFFGMHFLIGGALAFVFRLNAAAVFLGTQISIPPLAPFLALASVLTGHRILSVFAVVDPIDDIKGSLGHEILEGAIHHFGLWFLGSLVVGVVLALVFGFLTYFAAKRFRPQAGWSGRTRGGRFGNALMIFILRRLGLRTAYFCLLFIIPYFYLFAPKARHAAQEYWRVLRPAAGVFERQYLVMAHLYRFGQVLLDRIFQSFHAEPMFQSRSEGGEKIVAIDRERRGLICVASHAGAWDLAASLLKNRGFAGQFHMVHYHANGLRFDDFKGKDEEHLAPVKSNDDQPIFRIREALAAGGTVGLMGDRPLGNQFELVPFFGKLAPFDVTPFRLGAACDVPVLFTFGFKARESGFYEFFATPERKYAYGAASEAKALRCYEWVGGYVNELERMVARHPDQWFNFFPFWSTVPAGEAEGKSKNHLAEELRRPVAPAVG
;
A
#
# COMPACT_ATOMS: atom_id res chain seq x y z
N MET A 1 -14.43 9.48 6.85
CA MET A 1 -13.50 8.65 7.63
C MET A 1 -13.38 9.15 9.05
N ILE A 2 -13.69 8.29 10.02
CA ILE A 2 -13.40 8.51 11.45
C ILE A 2 -11.95 8.14 11.77
N LEU A 3 -11.26 8.99 12.53
CA LEU A 3 -9.93 8.66 13.06
C LEU A 3 -10.08 7.84 14.34
N ARG A 4 -9.67 6.58 14.25
CA ARG A 4 -9.48 5.70 15.41
C ARG A 4 -7.99 5.62 15.70
N ILE A 5 -7.55 6.26 16.77
CA ILE A 5 -6.14 6.42 17.15
C ILE A 5 -5.85 5.61 18.42
N ARG A 6 -4.68 4.96 18.46
CA ARG A 6 -4.14 4.29 19.65
C ARG A 6 -2.74 4.80 19.92
N VAL A 7 -2.36 4.92 21.19
CA VAL A 7 -0.99 5.23 21.62
C VAL A 7 -0.28 3.90 21.91
N ALA A 8 0.86 3.66 21.28
CA ALA A 8 1.74 2.53 21.54
C ALA A 8 2.99 2.97 22.30
N ILE A 9 3.30 2.27 23.38
CA ILE A 9 4.47 2.51 24.22
C ILE A 9 5.41 1.31 24.12
N PRO A 10 6.35 1.28 23.14
CA PRO A 10 7.40 0.28 23.12
C PRO A 10 8.37 0.50 24.28
N THR A 11 8.65 -0.57 25.03
CA THR A 11 9.54 -0.50 26.18
C THR A 11 10.38 -1.77 26.33
N TYR A 12 11.58 -1.61 26.88
CA TYR A 12 12.47 -2.67 27.29
C TYR A 12 13.25 -2.18 28.51
N ASN A 13 13.10 -2.85 29.65
CA ASN A 13 13.83 -2.57 30.89
C ASN A 13 13.73 -1.12 31.40
N ASN A 14 12.53 -0.52 31.36
CA ASN A 14 12.25 0.79 32.00
C ASN A 14 11.28 0.64 33.19
N PRO A 15 11.62 -0.12 34.25
CA PRO A 15 10.68 -0.42 35.33
C PRO A 15 10.26 0.80 36.15
N GLU A 16 11.10 1.84 36.22
CA GLU A 16 10.89 3.03 37.03
C GLU A 16 9.94 4.04 36.36
N THR A 17 9.97 4.16 35.03
CA THR A 17 9.22 5.20 34.31
C THR A 17 7.94 4.68 33.65
N ILE A 18 7.87 3.38 33.30
CA ILE A 18 6.81 2.87 32.44
C ILE A 18 5.40 3.02 33.03
N ALA A 19 5.25 2.89 34.34
CA ALA A 19 3.97 3.05 35.01
C ALA A 19 3.47 4.49 34.94
N GLU A 20 4.33 5.46 35.25
CA GLU A 20 4.00 6.88 35.17
C GLU A 20 3.67 7.29 33.73
N VAL A 21 4.49 6.90 32.75
CA VAL A 21 4.26 7.21 31.33
C VAL A 21 2.91 6.65 30.85
N THR A 22 2.59 5.41 31.24
CA THR A 22 1.31 4.76 30.90
C THR A 22 0.14 5.50 31.53
N LEU A 23 0.24 5.84 32.82
CA LEU A 23 -0.80 6.58 33.55
C LEU A 23 -1.01 7.98 32.95
N ARG A 24 0.06 8.71 32.65
CA ARG A 24 -0.01 10.02 32.01
C ARG A 24 -0.64 9.95 30.63
N ALA A 25 -0.30 8.94 29.82
CA ALA A 25 -0.93 8.75 28.52
C ALA A 25 -2.44 8.50 28.61
N LEU A 26 -2.90 7.76 29.63
CA LEU A 26 -4.33 7.53 29.89
C LEU A 26 -5.06 8.80 30.37
N ARG A 27 -4.41 9.63 31.20
CA ARG A 27 -4.96 10.87 31.75
C ARG A 27 -5.01 12.00 30.75
N GLU A 28 -3.90 12.22 30.06
CA GLU A 28 -3.67 13.39 29.22
C GLU A 28 -4.24 13.21 27.80
N THR A 29 -4.66 12.00 27.41
CA THR A 29 -5.18 11.72 26.06
C THR A 29 -6.44 10.87 26.09
N PRO A 30 -7.40 11.04 25.16
CA PRO A 30 -8.59 10.20 25.06
C PRO A 30 -8.30 8.83 24.43
N PHE A 31 -7.08 8.59 23.97
CA PHE A 31 -6.74 7.42 23.16
C PHE A 31 -6.52 6.18 24.03
N PRO A 32 -6.92 4.98 23.56
CA PRO A 32 -6.47 3.73 24.16
C PRO A 32 -4.94 3.61 24.10
N VAL A 33 -4.37 3.01 25.13
CA VAL A 33 -2.93 2.82 25.31
C VAL A 33 -2.56 1.35 25.14
N HIS A 34 -1.47 1.09 24.43
CA HIS A 34 -0.95 -0.25 24.18
C HIS A 34 0.53 -0.30 24.52
N VAL A 35 0.86 -0.94 25.64
CA VAL A 35 2.23 -1.14 26.07
C VAL A 35 2.80 -2.38 25.40
N LEU A 36 3.93 -2.22 24.71
CA LEU A 36 4.62 -3.27 23.96
C LEU A 36 5.92 -3.60 24.71
N ASP A 37 5.87 -4.62 25.56
CA ASP A 37 6.98 -5.09 26.38
C ASP A 37 7.89 -6.03 25.57
N ASP A 38 9.00 -5.49 25.06
CA ASP A 38 9.99 -6.20 24.23
C ASP A 38 10.92 -7.09 25.07
N GLY A 39 10.34 -7.91 25.95
CA GLY A 39 11.06 -8.89 26.76
C GLY A 39 11.79 -8.32 27.97
N SER A 40 11.19 -7.37 28.68
CA SER A 40 11.76 -6.81 29.91
C SER A 40 11.98 -7.89 30.98
N THR A 41 13.06 -7.73 31.76
CA THR A 41 13.44 -8.67 32.83
C THR A 41 12.36 -8.78 33.89
N LYS A 42 11.85 -7.63 34.36
CA LYS A 42 10.62 -7.56 35.15
C LYS A 42 9.46 -7.34 34.18
N PRO A 43 8.46 -8.25 34.12
CA PRO A 43 7.34 -8.10 33.19
C PRO A 43 6.58 -6.80 33.45
N VAL A 44 6.38 -6.00 32.41
CA VAL A 44 5.75 -4.68 32.57
C VAL A 44 4.30 -4.80 33.06
N GLU A 45 3.60 -5.86 32.67
CA GLU A 45 2.25 -6.12 33.16
C GLU A 45 2.19 -6.29 34.69
N GLU A 46 3.20 -6.92 35.30
CA GLU A 46 3.28 -7.06 36.76
C GLU A 46 3.49 -5.72 37.45
N ILE A 47 4.31 -4.85 36.87
CA ILE A 47 4.53 -3.48 37.37
C ILE A 47 3.21 -2.71 37.34
N LEU A 48 2.51 -2.70 36.21
CA LEU A 48 1.25 -1.98 36.05
C LEU A 48 0.14 -2.51 36.96
N ARG A 49 0.09 -3.82 37.20
CA ARG A 49 -0.87 -4.44 38.14
C ARG A 49 -0.56 -4.12 39.60
N ALA A 50 0.72 -4.09 39.97
CA ALA A 50 1.14 -3.71 41.32
C ALA A 50 0.78 -2.24 41.61
N GLU A 51 1.06 -1.33 40.68
CA GLU A 51 0.68 0.08 40.78
C GLU A 51 -0.83 0.29 40.80
N ALA A 52 -1.58 -0.48 40.01
CA ALA A 52 -3.05 -0.49 40.05
C ALA A 52 -3.59 -0.92 41.42
N ALA A 53 -2.96 -1.91 42.06
CA ALA A 53 -3.32 -2.38 43.39
C ALA A 53 -2.89 -1.40 44.52
N ALA A 54 -1.81 -0.65 44.32
CA ALA A 54 -1.27 0.33 45.26
C ALA A 54 -2.03 1.68 45.30
N GLY A 55 -3.25 1.74 44.73
CA GLY A 55 -4.09 2.94 44.68
C GLY A 55 -4.26 3.55 43.28
N GLY A 56 -3.70 2.93 42.24
CA GLY A 56 -3.86 3.33 40.84
C GLY A 56 -5.24 2.97 40.24
N ALA A 57 -6.32 3.54 40.77
CA ALA A 57 -7.70 3.23 40.34
C ALA A 57 -7.92 3.39 38.82
N GLU A 58 -7.24 4.36 38.19
CA GLU A 58 -7.34 4.60 36.75
C GLU A 58 -6.64 3.51 35.91
N LEU A 59 -5.48 3.00 36.35
CA LEU A 59 -4.82 1.86 35.70
C LEU A 59 -5.69 0.61 35.80
N ALA A 60 -6.29 0.36 36.98
CA ALA A 60 -7.23 -0.74 37.18
C ALA A 60 -8.45 -0.64 36.25
N ALA A 61 -9.07 0.55 36.17
CA ALA A 61 -10.21 0.81 35.30
C ALA A 61 -9.84 0.69 33.80
N ALA A 62 -8.66 1.16 33.40
CA ALA A 62 -8.18 1.06 32.03
C ALA A 62 -7.89 -0.39 31.60
N LEU A 63 -7.33 -1.21 32.50
CA LEU A 63 -7.15 -2.64 32.28
C LEU A 63 -8.50 -3.37 32.15
N ALA A 64 -9.45 -3.08 33.04
CA ALA A 64 -10.77 -3.71 33.04
C ALA A 64 -11.61 -3.34 31.81
N SER A 65 -11.55 -2.07 31.38
CA SER A 65 -12.28 -1.57 30.20
C SER A 65 -11.62 -1.92 28.86
N GLY A 66 -10.39 -2.45 28.87
CA GLY A 66 -9.60 -2.67 27.65
C GLY A 66 -9.03 -1.40 27.02
N ARG A 67 -9.12 -0.25 27.70
CA ARG A 67 -8.46 1.00 27.28
C ARG A 67 -6.94 0.92 27.40
N LEU A 68 -6.43 0.05 28.28
CA LEU A 68 -5.02 -0.32 28.38
C LEU A 68 -4.82 -1.78 27.97
N LYS A 69 -3.99 -2.01 26.95
CA LYS A 69 -3.54 -3.33 26.49
C LYS A 69 -2.05 -3.49 26.75
N VAL A 70 -1.62 -4.66 27.19
CA VAL A 70 -0.19 -5.00 27.33
C VAL A 70 0.10 -6.23 26.48
N THR A 71 1.16 -6.17 25.67
CA THR A 71 1.65 -7.31 24.88
C THR A 71 3.12 -7.51 25.19
N ARG A 72 3.49 -8.73 25.59
CA ARG A 72 4.84 -9.09 26.00
C ARG A 72 5.46 -10.12 25.06
N TRP A 73 6.76 -9.99 24.83
CA TRP A 73 7.60 -11.05 24.27
C TRP A 73 8.41 -11.77 25.34
N PRO A 74 8.77 -13.05 25.13
CA PRO A 74 9.69 -13.76 26.02
C PRO A 74 11.11 -13.17 26.02
N GLU A 75 11.56 -12.66 24.88
CA GLU A 75 12.92 -12.18 24.66
C GLU A 75 12.92 -10.88 23.85
N ASN A 76 13.95 -10.05 24.05
CA ASN A 76 14.14 -8.81 23.30
C ASN A 76 14.37 -9.06 21.81
N GLN A 77 13.49 -8.49 20.99
CA GLN A 77 13.55 -8.55 19.53
C GLN A 77 13.91 -7.22 18.87
N GLY A 78 13.89 -6.13 19.63
CA GLY A 78 14.20 -4.77 19.22
C GLY A 78 12.95 -3.89 19.08
N LYS A 79 13.11 -2.60 19.41
CA LYS A 79 12.08 -1.55 19.34
C LYS A 79 11.30 -1.55 18.02
N GLY A 80 11.98 -1.71 16.88
CA GLY A 80 11.35 -1.75 15.57
C GLY A 80 10.41 -2.94 15.37
N ARG A 81 10.72 -4.09 15.96
CA ARG A 81 9.83 -5.26 15.93
C ARG A 81 8.62 -5.06 16.85
N ALA A 82 8.82 -4.47 18.02
CA ALA A 82 7.73 -4.09 18.92
C ALA A 82 6.75 -3.13 18.21
N ILE A 83 7.24 -2.03 17.61
CA ILE A 83 6.42 -1.07 16.87
C ILE A 83 5.72 -1.73 15.67
N SER A 84 6.44 -2.56 14.89
CA SER A 84 5.85 -3.29 13.75
C SER A 84 4.68 -4.19 14.17
N ARG A 85 4.79 -4.84 15.33
CA ARG A 85 3.69 -5.60 15.90
C ARG A 85 2.56 -4.68 16.36
N GLY A 86 2.88 -3.57 17.01
CA GLY A 86 1.92 -2.53 17.38
C GLY A 86 1.07 -2.10 16.19
N PHE A 87 1.67 -1.91 15.00
CA PHE A 87 0.93 -1.65 13.78
C PHE A 87 -0.05 -2.77 13.42
N ALA A 88 0.42 -4.02 13.40
CA ALA A 88 -0.41 -5.16 13.02
C ALA A 88 -1.59 -5.37 13.98
N GLU A 89 -1.35 -5.25 15.29
CA GLU A 89 -2.41 -5.40 16.30
C GLU A 89 -3.38 -4.22 16.31
N ALA A 90 -2.89 -2.99 16.11
CA ALA A 90 -3.77 -1.83 16.00
C ALA A 90 -4.68 -1.95 14.78
N VAL A 91 -4.17 -2.42 13.63
CA VAL A 91 -4.97 -2.72 12.44
C VAL A 91 -6.03 -3.79 12.74
N ALA A 92 -5.65 -4.88 13.40
CA ALA A 92 -6.57 -5.97 13.75
C ALA A 92 -7.69 -5.51 14.70
N ASP A 93 -7.35 -4.62 15.65
CA ASP A 93 -8.30 -4.03 16.60
C ASP A 93 -9.13 -2.87 15.97
N GLY A 94 -8.92 -2.59 14.67
CA GLY A 94 -9.67 -1.62 13.86
C GLY A 94 -9.24 -0.17 14.00
N PHE A 95 -8.07 0.10 14.57
CA PHE A 95 -7.50 1.43 14.58
C PHE A 95 -7.01 1.80 13.18
N THR A 96 -7.17 3.08 12.86
CA THR A 96 -6.74 3.68 11.59
C THR A 96 -5.35 4.31 11.70
N HIS A 97 -4.95 4.70 12.91
CA HIS A 97 -3.70 5.40 13.19
C HIS A 97 -3.08 4.90 14.49
N LEU A 98 -1.75 4.95 14.55
CA LEU A 98 -0.98 4.63 15.75
C LEU A 98 -0.01 5.77 16.08
N ILE A 99 -0.05 6.25 17.32
CA ILE A 99 0.96 7.16 17.86
C ILE A 99 2.00 6.34 18.61
N THR A 100 3.29 6.53 18.36
CA THR A 100 4.35 5.94 19.19
C THR A 100 4.82 6.92 20.24
N LEU A 101 4.95 6.47 21.48
CA LEU A 101 5.44 7.23 22.63
C LEU A 101 6.51 6.41 23.34
N ASP A 102 7.70 6.99 23.57
CA ASP A 102 8.78 6.26 24.23
C ASP A 102 8.49 6.03 25.72
N GLY A 103 8.85 4.85 26.24
CA GLY A 103 8.63 4.47 27.65
C GLY A 103 9.59 5.11 28.66
N ASP A 104 10.51 5.96 28.21
CA ASP A 104 11.55 6.61 29.03
C ASP A 104 11.09 7.93 29.68
N GLY A 105 9.90 8.42 29.34
CA GLY A 105 9.32 9.64 29.90
C GLY A 105 9.84 10.95 29.29
N GLN A 106 10.63 10.92 28.22
CA GLN A 106 11.12 12.15 27.57
C GLN A 106 10.01 12.96 26.89
N HIS A 107 8.95 12.29 26.42
CA HIS A 107 7.89 12.92 25.66
C HIS A 107 6.66 13.18 26.54
N HIS A 108 6.06 14.36 26.41
CA HIS A 108 4.81 14.68 27.08
C HIS A 108 3.60 14.08 26.33
N PRO A 109 2.78 13.22 26.97
CA PRO A 109 1.69 12.54 26.27
C PRO A 109 0.62 13.47 25.69
N HIS A 110 0.31 14.62 26.31
CA HIS A 110 -0.67 15.58 25.76
C HIS A 110 -0.29 16.12 24.38
N GLU A 111 0.99 16.14 23.99
CA GLU A 111 1.43 16.54 22.64
C GLU A 111 0.84 15.64 21.55
N ALA A 112 0.41 14.42 21.91
CA ALA A 112 -0.28 13.49 21.01
C ALA A 112 -1.58 14.08 20.44
N LEU A 113 -2.23 15.00 21.17
CA LEU A 113 -3.44 15.68 20.72
C LEU A 113 -3.16 16.58 19.51
N ARG A 114 -1.99 17.24 19.47
CA ARG A 114 -1.60 18.11 18.35
C ARG A 114 -1.25 17.28 17.11
N LEU A 115 -0.60 16.12 17.29
CA LEU A 115 -0.37 15.17 16.21
C LEU A 115 -1.70 14.67 15.62
N ALA A 116 -2.66 14.31 16.49
CA ALA A 116 -3.98 13.86 16.09
C ALA A 116 -4.77 14.94 15.34
N GLU A 117 -4.65 16.21 15.73
CA GLU A 117 -5.32 17.31 15.05
C GLU A 117 -4.81 17.50 13.62
N ILE A 118 -3.49 17.42 13.39
CA ILE A 118 -2.94 17.43 12.03
C ILE A 118 -3.44 16.23 11.21
N ALA A 119 -3.51 15.05 11.83
CA ALA A 119 -3.99 13.84 11.16
C ALA A 119 -5.47 13.95 10.74
N LYS A 120 -6.30 14.77 11.41
CA LYS A 120 -7.69 15.02 10.97
C LYS A 120 -7.74 15.72 9.62
N ALA A 121 -6.85 16.68 9.39
CA ALA A 121 -6.75 17.40 8.13
C ALA A 121 -6.00 16.59 7.06
N HIS A 122 -5.05 15.75 7.48
CA HIS A 122 -4.16 14.97 6.61
C HIS A 122 -4.11 13.49 7.01
N PRO A 123 -5.20 12.73 6.85
CA PRO A 123 -5.35 11.37 7.38
C PRO A 123 -4.46 10.30 6.72
N TRP A 124 -3.74 10.63 5.65
CA TRP A 124 -2.83 9.71 4.97
C TRP A 124 -1.36 10.06 5.16
N ASP A 125 -1.09 11.16 5.86
CA ASP A 125 0.26 11.67 6.07
C ASP A 125 0.84 11.15 7.39
N LEU A 126 2.15 10.97 7.41
CA LEU A 126 2.90 10.74 8.63
C LEU A 126 3.05 12.08 9.36
N VAL A 127 2.73 12.11 10.66
CA VAL A 127 2.96 13.30 11.50
C VAL A 127 4.11 13.03 12.47
N ILE A 128 5.13 13.89 12.44
CA ILE A 128 6.31 13.82 13.31
C ILE A 128 6.20 14.89 14.38
N GLY A 129 6.34 14.52 15.65
CA GLY A 129 6.61 15.47 16.72
C GLY A 129 8.07 15.88 16.70
N ALA A 130 8.39 17.00 16.07
CA ALA A 130 9.73 17.55 15.98
C ALA A 130 10.11 18.22 17.31
N ARG A 131 11.16 17.73 17.97
CA ARG A 131 11.53 18.23 19.30
C ARG A 131 12.07 19.66 19.19
N LYS A 132 11.66 20.55 20.09
CA LYS A 132 12.30 21.88 20.21
C LYS A 132 13.70 21.73 20.80
N PHE A 133 14.69 22.34 20.17
CA PHE A 133 16.09 22.31 20.61
C PHE A 133 16.54 23.71 21.03
N GLU A 134 15.87 24.32 22.00
CA GLU A 134 16.19 25.66 22.50
C GLU A 134 16.94 25.70 23.84
N SER A 135 17.57 24.60 24.28
CA SER A 135 18.35 24.59 25.53
C SER A 135 19.81 24.15 25.33
N ASP A 136 20.71 24.80 26.08
CA ASP A 136 22.16 24.55 26.16
C ASP A 136 22.54 23.14 26.69
N THR A 137 21.56 22.27 26.95
CA THR A 137 21.72 20.95 27.57
C THR A 137 21.74 19.77 26.58
N VAL A 138 21.68 20.04 25.26
CA VAL A 138 21.75 18.99 24.22
C VAL A 138 23.19 18.77 23.74
N PRO A 139 23.75 17.54 23.86
CA PRO A 139 25.10 17.23 23.38
C PRO A 139 25.30 17.55 21.88
N GLY A 140 26.39 18.23 21.52
CA GLY A 140 26.69 18.64 20.14
C GLY A 140 26.75 17.48 19.13
N ILE A 141 27.17 16.29 19.57
CA ILE A 141 27.22 15.07 18.74
C ILE A 141 25.80 14.65 18.28
N SER A 142 24.78 14.85 19.12
CA SER A 142 23.39 14.56 18.77
C SER A 142 22.84 15.56 17.73
N LYS A 143 23.32 16.82 17.75
CA LYS A 143 22.97 17.83 16.73
C LYS A 143 23.52 17.44 15.35
N PHE A 144 24.76 16.93 15.27
CA PHE A 144 25.35 16.44 14.01
C PHE A 144 24.62 15.19 13.48
N GLY A 145 24.41 14.18 14.34
CA GLY A 145 23.71 12.95 13.96
C GLY A 145 22.33 13.20 13.37
N ARG A 146 21.59 14.16 13.94
CA ARG A 146 20.29 14.60 13.42
C ARG A 146 20.39 15.25 12.05
N LYS A 147 21.29 16.23 11.87
CA LYS A 147 21.49 16.90 10.57
C LYS A 147 21.88 15.89 9.48
N PHE A 148 22.75 14.95 9.81
CA PHE A 148 23.14 13.87 8.92
C PHE A 148 21.95 12.99 8.54
N SER A 149 21.15 12.55 9.52
CA SER A 149 19.94 11.76 9.28
C SER A 149 18.92 12.50 8.40
N ASN A 150 18.65 13.77 8.69
CA ASN A 150 17.73 14.60 7.93
C ASN A 150 18.18 14.76 6.47
N HIS A 151 19.48 14.97 6.25
CA HIS A 151 20.05 15.07 4.91
C HIS A 151 19.78 13.81 4.08
N TRP A 152 20.04 12.62 4.65
CA TRP A 152 19.83 11.36 3.94
C TRP A 152 18.36 11.08 3.64
N VAL A 153 17.47 11.31 4.61
CA VAL A 153 16.02 11.18 4.38
C VAL A 153 15.58 12.10 3.25
N GLY A 154 16.03 13.36 3.26
CA GLY A 154 15.71 14.30 2.19
C GLY A 154 16.26 13.88 0.84
N TYR A 155 17.49 13.37 0.78
CA TYR A 155 18.07 12.83 -0.44
C TYR A 155 17.29 11.61 -0.97
N GLN A 156 16.93 10.67 -0.09
CA GLN A 156 16.28 9.41 -0.47
C GLN A 156 14.82 9.58 -0.87
N THR A 157 14.15 10.64 -0.40
CA THR A 157 12.69 10.79 -0.53
C THR A 157 12.27 12.07 -1.23
N GLY A 158 13.12 13.10 -1.26
CA GLY A 158 12.77 14.45 -1.67
C GLY A 158 12.00 15.27 -0.62
N ALA A 159 11.68 14.69 0.54
CA ALA A 159 10.95 15.38 1.60
C ALA A 159 11.89 16.20 2.49
N ILE A 160 11.43 17.36 2.96
CA ILE A 160 12.13 18.15 3.97
C ILE A 160 11.62 17.70 5.34
N VAL A 161 12.54 17.26 6.22
CA VAL A 161 12.24 16.79 7.57
C VAL A 161 13.18 17.45 8.56
N SER A 162 12.62 18.09 9.60
CA SER A 162 13.35 18.82 10.63
C SER A 162 13.90 17.92 11.76
N ASP A 163 13.23 16.80 12.08
CA ASP A 163 13.70 15.83 13.08
C ASP A 163 13.37 14.38 12.71
N SER A 164 14.16 13.81 11.79
CA SER A 164 13.97 12.43 11.32
C SER A 164 14.31 11.35 12.36
N GLN A 165 14.84 11.75 13.52
CA GLN A 165 15.20 10.85 14.63
C GLN A 165 14.23 10.94 15.81
N SER A 166 13.18 11.77 15.74
CA SER A 166 12.13 11.76 16.77
C SER A 166 11.32 10.47 16.66
N GLY A 167 11.21 9.72 17.76
CA GLY A 167 10.37 8.53 17.86
C GLY A 167 8.89 8.83 18.11
N PHE A 168 8.55 10.09 18.44
CA PHE A 168 7.18 10.52 18.69
C PHE A 168 6.47 10.84 17.37
N ARG A 169 5.70 9.88 16.85
CA ARG A 169 5.08 9.97 15.53
C ARG A 169 3.70 9.38 15.51
N LEU A 170 2.85 9.92 14.65
CA LEU A 170 1.55 9.38 14.30
C LEU A 170 1.62 8.76 12.91
N TYR A 171 1.37 7.45 12.83
CA TYR A 171 1.44 6.65 11.63
C TYR A 171 0.04 6.36 11.05
N PRO A 172 -0.20 6.62 9.75
CA PRO A 172 -1.42 6.17 9.07
C PRO A 172 -1.33 4.67 8.78
N LEU A 173 -2.08 3.86 9.53
CA LEU A 173 -1.94 2.39 9.50
C LEU A 173 -2.30 1.78 8.14
N PHE A 174 -3.23 2.41 7.41
CA PHE A 174 -3.59 1.97 6.05
C PHE A 174 -2.40 2.00 5.08
N ARG A 175 -1.50 2.98 5.21
CA ARG A 175 -0.27 3.07 4.39
C ARG A 175 0.80 2.10 4.89
N VAL A 176 0.87 1.88 6.20
CA VAL A 176 1.91 1.05 6.84
C VAL A 176 1.68 -0.45 6.66
N GLN A 177 0.43 -0.93 6.73
CA GLN A 177 0.09 -2.36 6.83
C GLN A 177 0.59 -3.27 5.69
N ASN A 178 0.91 -2.69 4.53
CA ASN A 178 1.41 -3.42 3.37
C ASN A 178 2.92 -3.22 3.12
N LEU A 179 3.57 -2.42 3.96
CA LEU A 179 5.01 -2.24 3.93
C LEU A 179 5.71 -3.44 4.57
N ARG A 180 6.88 -3.76 4.03
CA ARG A 180 7.80 -4.74 4.61
C ARG A 180 9.01 -4.00 5.11
N PHE A 181 9.43 -4.32 6.33
CA PHE A 181 10.60 -3.75 6.97
C PHE A 181 11.67 -4.81 7.14
N PHE A 182 12.93 -4.42 6.96
CA PHE A 182 14.08 -5.30 7.14
C PHE A 182 14.70 -5.16 8.53
N THR A 183 14.64 -3.96 9.06
CA THR A 183 15.25 -3.58 10.32
C THR A 183 14.36 -3.91 11.51
N ARG A 184 14.98 -4.06 12.68
CA ARG A 184 14.31 -4.51 13.91
C ARG A 184 14.58 -3.62 15.12
N LYS A 185 15.59 -2.75 15.06
CA LYS A 185 16.06 -1.96 16.21
C LYS A 185 15.80 -0.48 15.94
N TYR A 186 16.65 0.42 16.43
CA TYR A 186 16.52 1.88 16.27
C TYR A 186 16.58 2.33 14.80
N ASP A 187 17.26 1.57 13.94
CA ASP A 187 17.30 1.77 12.48
C ASP A 187 15.91 1.69 11.83
N PHE A 188 14.94 1.03 12.47
CA PHE A 188 13.55 0.96 12.03
C PHE A 188 12.86 2.31 11.89
N GLU A 189 13.13 3.26 12.79
CA GLU A 189 12.46 4.57 12.74
C GLU A 189 12.82 5.34 11.47
N ILE A 190 14.03 5.16 10.94
CA ILE A 190 14.44 5.73 9.66
C ILE A 190 13.80 4.94 8.51
N GLU A 191 13.84 3.61 8.56
CA GLU A 191 13.26 2.76 7.51
C GLU A 191 11.76 3.01 7.31
N VAL A 192 10.99 3.08 8.40
CA VAL A 192 9.54 3.28 8.34
C VAL A 192 9.16 4.64 7.75
N LEU A 193 9.89 5.69 8.13
CA LEU A 193 9.73 7.05 7.59
C LEU A 193 9.90 7.07 6.07
N ILE A 194 11.05 6.59 5.59
CA ILE A 194 11.39 6.61 4.17
C ILE A 194 10.42 5.77 3.35
N ARG A 195 10.05 4.58 3.86
CA ARG A 195 9.12 3.68 3.14
C ARG A 195 7.71 4.23 3.08
N LEU A 196 7.25 4.95 4.10
CA LEU A 196 5.95 5.60 4.09
C LEU A 196 5.90 6.72 3.05
N ILE A 197 6.95 7.55 2.98
CA ILE A 197 7.05 8.59 1.96
C ILE A 197 7.05 7.97 0.56
N TRP A 198 7.80 6.90 0.35
CA TRP A 198 7.77 6.16 -0.92
C TRP A 198 6.44 5.46 -1.21
N ALA A 199 5.60 5.23 -0.20
CA ALA A 199 4.23 4.74 -0.33
C ALA A 199 3.21 5.87 -0.59
N GLY A 200 3.69 7.11 -0.75
CA GLY A 200 2.89 8.28 -1.06
C GLY A 200 2.28 8.99 0.15
N ALA A 201 2.75 8.71 1.36
CA ALA A 201 2.39 9.52 2.54
C ALA A 201 3.14 10.86 2.48
N GLY A 202 2.44 11.97 2.69
CA GLY A 202 3.10 13.23 3.01
C GLY A 202 3.75 13.17 4.40
N VAL A 203 4.62 14.14 4.68
CA VAL A 203 5.20 14.34 6.01
C VAL A 203 4.72 15.68 6.55
N ARG A 204 4.18 15.66 7.76
CA ARG A 204 3.81 16.84 8.53
C ARG A 204 4.63 16.84 9.82
N GLU A 205 4.96 18.03 10.30
CA GLU A 205 5.74 18.20 11.53
C GLU A 205 4.98 19.10 12.49
N VAL A 206 4.99 18.73 13.77
CA VAL A 206 4.52 19.54 14.90
C VAL A 206 5.70 19.75 15.82
N GLU A 207 6.01 20.99 16.16
CA GLU A 207 7.01 21.25 17.18
C GLU A 207 6.46 20.87 18.57
N ILE A 208 7.13 19.94 19.25
CA ILE A 208 6.75 19.41 20.56
C ILE A 208 7.77 19.78 21.62
N ASP A 209 7.29 19.92 22.86
CA ASP A 209 8.12 20.05 24.03
C ASP A 209 8.54 18.66 24.56
N VAL A 210 9.78 18.56 25.03
CA VAL A 210 10.36 17.32 25.57
C VAL A 210 11.13 17.59 26.85
N TYR A 211 11.05 16.62 27.76
CA TYR A 211 11.83 16.60 28.98
C TYR A 211 13.17 15.90 28.72
N TYR A 212 14.28 16.60 28.98
CA TYR A 212 15.61 16.03 28.93
C TYR A 212 16.12 15.77 30.36
N PRO A 213 16.12 14.50 30.83
CA PRO A 213 16.73 14.19 32.12
C PRO A 213 18.22 14.52 32.14
N LYS A 214 18.76 14.72 33.35
CA LYS A 214 20.18 14.95 33.58
C LYS A 214 21.00 13.77 33.02
N PRO A 215 22.24 13.96 32.54
CA PRO A 215 23.02 12.90 31.91
C PRO A 215 23.19 11.64 32.75
N GLU A 216 23.20 11.78 34.08
CA GLU A 216 23.34 10.70 35.06
C GLU A 216 22.10 9.79 35.14
N ASP A 217 20.91 10.35 34.89
CA ASP A 217 19.62 9.64 34.92
C ASP A 217 19.21 9.11 33.53
N ARG A 218 20.06 9.31 32.50
CA ARG A 218 19.75 8.88 31.12
C ARG A 218 20.00 7.39 30.94
N VAL A 219 18.95 6.60 31.07
CA VAL A 219 18.95 5.21 30.60
C VAL A 219 18.71 5.20 29.09
N SER A 220 19.75 4.90 28.30
CA SER A 220 19.63 4.67 26.86
C SER A 220 20.21 3.33 26.46
N HIS A 221 19.39 2.49 25.84
CA HIS A 221 19.83 1.21 25.27
C HIS A 221 20.43 1.37 23.86
N PHE A 222 20.79 2.59 23.43
CA PHE A 222 21.41 2.86 22.14
C PHE A 222 22.93 2.66 22.19
N HIS A 223 23.44 1.69 21.43
CA HIS A 223 24.87 1.40 21.33
C HIS A 223 25.51 2.21 20.20
N LYS A 224 26.14 3.34 20.56
CA LYS A 224 26.73 4.34 19.65
C LYS A 224 27.39 3.77 18.38
N PHE A 225 28.32 2.82 18.51
CA PHE A 225 29.02 2.27 17.34
C PHE A 225 28.15 1.32 16.50
N ARG A 226 27.56 0.31 17.14
CA ARG A 226 26.83 -0.78 16.45
C ARG A 226 25.55 -0.27 15.80
N ASP A 227 24.83 0.65 16.44
CA ASP A 227 23.59 1.19 15.89
C ASP A 227 23.86 2.22 14.79
N ASN A 228 24.90 3.05 14.90
CA ASN A 228 25.33 3.90 13.78
C ASN A 228 25.77 3.08 12.57
N ALA A 229 26.49 1.96 12.75
CA ALA A 229 26.87 1.07 11.66
C ALA A 229 25.64 0.47 10.95
N ARG A 230 24.61 0.05 11.72
CA ARG A 230 23.34 -0.44 11.16
C ARG A 230 22.60 0.65 10.38
N ILE A 231 22.51 1.85 10.93
CA ILE A 231 21.87 3.01 10.28
C ILE A 231 22.60 3.37 8.98
N SER A 232 23.93 3.36 8.96
CA SER A 232 24.73 3.63 7.76
C SER A 232 24.52 2.56 6.67
N LEU A 233 24.47 1.28 7.06
CA LEU A 233 24.17 0.18 6.12
C LEU A 233 22.74 0.32 5.56
N LEU A 234 21.76 0.60 6.42
CA LEU A 234 20.38 0.84 6.01
C LEU A 234 20.31 2.00 5.01
N ASN A 235 20.92 3.15 5.32
CA ASN A 235 20.89 4.32 4.45
C ASN A 235 21.53 4.03 3.09
N THR A 236 22.61 3.24 3.07
CA THR A 236 23.24 2.77 1.82
C THR A 236 22.25 1.96 0.97
N ILE A 237 21.56 0.99 1.58
CA ILE A 237 20.54 0.18 0.89
C ILE A 237 19.38 1.06 0.40
N LEU A 238 18.89 1.98 1.23
CA LEU A 238 17.78 2.86 0.88
C LEU A 238 18.14 3.88 -0.19
N VAL A 239 19.40 4.34 -0.27
CA VAL A 239 19.89 5.16 -1.39
C VAL A 239 19.83 4.37 -2.70
N VAL A 240 20.30 3.13 -2.71
CA VAL A 240 20.25 2.27 -3.90
C VAL A 240 18.80 2.06 -4.35
N VAL A 241 17.89 1.77 -3.41
CA VAL A 241 16.46 1.61 -3.72
C VAL A 241 15.84 2.93 -4.19
N SER A 242 16.21 4.06 -3.58
CA SER A 242 15.76 5.39 -4.01
C SER A 242 16.16 5.66 -5.45
N LEU A 243 17.42 5.42 -5.82
CA LEU A 243 17.92 5.60 -7.18
C LEU A 243 17.11 4.76 -8.18
N LEU A 244 16.82 3.50 -7.85
CA LEU A 244 16.02 2.61 -8.71
C LEU A 244 14.57 3.09 -8.88
N LYS A 245 14.01 3.80 -7.89
CA LYS A 245 12.61 4.28 -7.90
C LYS A 245 12.42 5.66 -8.51
N THR A 246 13.31 6.59 -8.18
CA THR A 246 13.16 8.03 -8.49
C THR A 246 13.60 8.38 -9.90
N HIS A 247 14.49 7.59 -10.50
CA HIS A 247 14.95 7.82 -11.86
C HIS A 247 13.81 7.63 -12.87
N ARG A 248 13.33 8.77 -13.39
CA ARG A 248 12.23 8.82 -14.35
C ARG A 248 12.52 8.03 -15.62
N SER A 249 13.77 7.78 -15.97
CA SER A 249 14.17 6.93 -17.09
C SER A 249 15.12 5.81 -16.64
N PRO A 250 14.72 4.52 -16.76
CA PRO A 250 15.60 3.38 -16.56
C PRO A 250 16.88 3.45 -17.39
N ARG A 251 16.83 4.10 -18.56
CA ARG A 251 18.00 4.32 -19.42
C ARG A 251 18.99 5.30 -18.79
N GLN A 252 18.52 6.41 -18.24
CA GLN A 252 19.39 7.40 -17.60
C GLN A 252 20.14 6.83 -16.40
N LEU A 253 19.46 6.02 -15.57
CA LEU A 253 20.12 5.34 -14.45
C LEU A 253 21.14 4.32 -14.92
N ALA A 254 20.79 3.51 -15.94
CA ALA A 254 21.71 2.55 -16.55
C ALA A 254 22.95 3.22 -17.14
N THR A 255 22.78 4.35 -17.84
CA THR A 255 23.88 5.16 -18.37
C THR A 255 24.74 5.73 -17.24
N ALA A 256 24.14 6.24 -16.17
CA ALA A 256 24.89 6.76 -15.02
C ALA A 256 25.77 5.69 -14.35
N ILE A 257 25.21 4.51 -14.07
CA ILE A 257 25.97 3.39 -13.50
C ILE A 257 27.05 2.92 -14.48
N GLY A 258 26.74 2.81 -15.78
CA GLY A 258 27.69 2.41 -16.80
C GLY A 258 28.88 3.38 -16.92
N VAL A 259 28.63 4.69 -16.93
CA VAL A 259 29.69 5.71 -16.92
C VAL A 259 30.54 5.60 -15.65
N GLY A 260 29.90 5.37 -14.50
CA GLY A 260 30.61 5.13 -13.24
C GLY A 260 31.54 3.92 -13.30
N VAL A 261 31.04 2.79 -13.81
CA VAL A 261 31.83 1.57 -13.98
C VAL A 261 33.02 1.79 -14.91
N LEU A 262 32.81 2.47 -16.03
CA LEU A 262 33.88 2.82 -16.97
C LEU A 262 34.98 3.67 -16.30
N VAL A 263 34.59 4.67 -15.50
CA VAL A 263 35.56 5.47 -14.74
C VAL A 263 36.28 4.63 -13.69
N GLY A 264 35.55 3.79 -12.95
CA GLY A 264 36.12 2.96 -11.88
C GLY A 264 37.11 1.91 -12.38
N THR A 265 37.01 1.48 -13.64
CA THR A 265 38.01 0.55 -14.23
C THR A 265 39.33 1.21 -14.61
N THR A 266 39.37 2.55 -14.72
CA THR A 266 40.60 3.27 -15.12
C THR A 266 41.68 3.23 -14.04
N PRO A 267 42.98 3.35 -14.41
CA PRO A 267 44.10 3.39 -13.46
C PRO A 267 44.15 4.66 -12.59
N PHE A 268 43.20 5.59 -12.73
CA PHE A 268 43.17 6.88 -12.02
C PHE A 268 42.63 6.79 -10.59
N PHE A 269 43.20 5.90 -9.78
CA PHE A 269 42.84 5.78 -8.37
C PHE A 269 42.97 7.12 -7.64
N GLY A 270 41.97 7.46 -6.83
CA GLY A 270 41.88 8.76 -6.15
C GLY A 270 41.26 9.89 -6.99
N MET A 271 41.28 9.80 -8.32
CA MET A 271 40.64 10.80 -9.20
C MET A 271 39.25 10.39 -9.71
N HIS A 272 38.83 9.14 -9.49
CA HIS A 272 37.52 8.64 -9.94
C HIS A 272 36.34 9.53 -9.47
N PHE A 273 36.43 10.15 -8.29
CA PHE A 273 35.41 11.07 -7.80
C PHE A 273 35.35 12.37 -8.60
N LEU A 274 36.50 12.95 -8.97
CA LEU A 274 36.56 14.16 -9.79
C LEU A 274 36.09 13.87 -11.22
N ILE A 275 36.62 12.81 -11.83
CA ILE A 275 36.27 12.39 -13.20
C ILE A 275 34.78 12.02 -13.27
N GLY A 276 34.31 11.18 -12.34
CA GLY A 276 32.91 10.76 -12.27
C GLY A 276 31.98 11.95 -12.04
N GLY A 277 32.34 12.90 -11.17
CA GLY A 277 31.56 14.11 -10.93
C GLY A 277 31.47 15.02 -12.16
N ALA A 278 32.59 15.23 -12.86
CA ALA A 278 32.65 16.02 -14.09
C ALA A 278 31.80 15.38 -15.20
N LEU A 279 31.93 14.07 -15.43
CA LEU A 279 31.10 13.37 -16.42
C LEU A 279 29.62 13.35 -16.03
N ALA A 280 29.31 13.22 -14.74
CA ALA A 280 27.93 13.33 -14.27
C ALA A 280 27.33 14.71 -14.58
N PHE A 281 28.10 15.78 -14.37
CA PHE A 281 27.69 17.15 -14.70
C PHE A 281 27.49 17.33 -16.22
N VAL A 282 28.49 16.95 -17.03
CA VAL A 282 28.48 17.11 -18.50
C VAL A 282 27.32 16.35 -19.14
N PHE A 283 27.12 15.10 -18.76
CA PHE A 283 26.05 14.26 -19.33
C PHE A 283 24.70 14.41 -18.61
N ARG A 284 24.61 15.32 -17.62
CA ARG A 284 23.42 15.52 -16.77
C ARG A 284 22.92 14.22 -16.14
N LEU A 285 23.86 13.38 -15.71
CA LEU A 285 23.62 12.11 -15.04
C LEU A 285 23.55 12.34 -13.52
N ASN A 286 22.93 11.41 -12.81
CA ASN A 286 22.90 11.45 -11.35
C ASN A 286 24.29 11.08 -10.80
N ALA A 287 24.95 12.03 -10.16
CA ALA A 287 26.31 11.87 -9.64
C ALA A 287 26.44 10.70 -8.64
N ALA A 288 25.44 10.48 -7.77
CA ALA A 288 25.48 9.36 -6.83
C ALA A 288 25.42 8.00 -7.54
N ALA A 289 24.63 7.88 -8.61
CA ALA A 289 24.62 6.67 -9.44
C ALA A 289 25.96 6.47 -10.17
N VAL A 290 26.59 7.54 -10.66
CA VAL A 290 27.95 7.47 -11.23
C VAL A 290 28.96 7.01 -10.17
N PHE A 291 28.96 7.62 -8.98
CA PHE A 291 29.86 7.24 -7.88
C PHE A 291 29.62 5.83 -7.34
N LEU A 292 28.40 5.32 -7.43
CA LEU A 292 28.13 3.91 -7.11
C LEU A 292 28.79 2.99 -8.13
N GLY A 293 28.74 3.33 -9.42
CA GLY A 293 29.43 2.59 -10.48
C GLY A 293 30.95 2.60 -10.33
N THR A 294 31.55 3.71 -9.86
CA THR A 294 33.01 3.79 -9.67
C THR A 294 33.52 2.83 -8.60
N GLN A 295 32.66 2.30 -7.73
CA GLN A 295 33.07 1.35 -6.68
C GLN A 295 33.37 -0.05 -7.22
N ILE A 296 33.38 -0.27 -8.54
CA ILE A 296 33.81 -1.56 -9.10
C ILE A 296 35.26 -1.90 -8.74
N SER A 297 36.10 -0.91 -8.49
CA SER A 297 37.50 -1.07 -8.11
C SER A 297 37.74 -1.16 -6.59
N ILE A 298 36.86 -1.85 -5.85
CA ILE A 298 37.09 -2.15 -4.42
C ILE A 298 38.36 -2.99 -4.22
N PRO A 299 39.06 -2.90 -3.06
CA PRO A 299 40.35 -3.57 -2.84
C PRO A 299 40.40 -5.08 -3.19
N PRO A 300 39.35 -5.88 -2.93
CA PRO A 300 39.36 -7.30 -3.33
C PRO A 300 39.29 -7.51 -4.86
N LEU A 301 38.67 -6.60 -5.62
CA LEU A 301 38.43 -6.75 -7.05
C LEU A 301 39.47 -6.00 -7.90
N ALA A 302 40.10 -4.96 -7.35
CA ALA A 302 41.08 -4.11 -8.02
C ALA A 302 42.27 -4.90 -8.64
N PRO A 303 42.89 -5.89 -7.97
CA PRO A 303 43.99 -6.66 -8.57
C PRO A 303 43.56 -7.44 -9.82
N PHE A 304 42.36 -8.02 -9.81
CA PHE A 304 41.82 -8.75 -10.95
C PHE A 304 41.47 -7.83 -12.11
N LEU A 305 40.91 -6.65 -11.81
CA LEU A 305 40.63 -5.63 -12.82
C LEU A 305 41.92 -5.09 -13.44
N ALA A 306 42.95 -4.84 -12.63
CA ALA A 306 44.26 -4.40 -13.11
C ALA A 306 44.90 -5.47 -14.01
N LEU A 307 44.92 -6.73 -13.58
CA LEU A 307 45.45 -7.84 -14.37
C LEU A 307 44.70 -8.02 -15.69
N ALA A 308 43.36 -8.04 -15.66
CA ALA A 308 42.54 -8.17 -16.86
C ALA A 308 42.79 -7.00 -17.82
N SER A 309 42.94 -5.78 -17.29
CA SER A 309 43.24 -4.59 -18.09
C SER A 309 44.62 -4.69 -18.73
N VAL A 310 45.68 -5.03 -17.98
CA VAL A 310 47.03 -5.19 -18.53
C VAL A 310 47.10 -6.27 -19.61
N LEU A 311 46.49 -7.44 -19.36
CA LEU A 311 46.44 -8.54 -20.33
C LEU A 311 45.69 -8.13 -21.61
N THR A 312 44.60 -7.39 -21.47
CA THR A 312 43.82 -6.89 -22.61
C THR A 312 44.59 -5.85 -23.40
N GLY A 313 45.25 -4.90 -22.71
CA GLY A 313 46.10 -3.90 -23.35
C GLY A 313 47.24 -4.52 -24.13
N HIS A 314 47.90 -5.53 -23.55
CA HIS A 314 48.98 -6.26 -24.22
C HIS A 314 48.48 -6.97 -25.49
N ARG A 315 47.33 -7.63 -25.42
CA ARG A 315 46.69 -8.25 -26.61
C ARG A 315 46.31 -7.25 -27.69
N ILE A 316 45.87 -6.05 -27.31
CA ILE A 316 45.51 -5.01 -28.30
C ILE A 316 46.77 -4.51 -28.98
N LEU A 317 47.80 -4.14 -28.23
CA LEU A 317 49.03 -3.60 -28.80
C LEU A 317 49.84 -4.63 -29.59
N SER A 318 49.77 -5.92 -29.23
CA SER A 318 50.40 -7.00 -30.00
C SER A 318 49.72 -7.26 -31.34
N VAL A 319 48.39 -7.02 -31.45
CA VAL A 319 47.65 -7.10 -32.72
C VAL A 319 48.03 -5.98 -33.70
N PHE A 320 48.40 -4.80 -33.19
CA PHE A 320 48.80 -3.66 -34.02
C PHE A 320 50.31 -3.61 -34.32
N ALA A 321 51.07 -4.65 -33.95
CA ALA A 321 52.54 -4.70 -34.11
C ALA A 321 53.27 -3.47 -33.54
N VAL A 322 52.73 -2.87 -32.46
CA VAL A 322 53.31 -1.70 -31.79
C VAL A 322 54.32 -2.12 -30.70
N VAL A 323 54.49 -3.42 -30.45
CA VAL A 323 55.29 -3.95 -29.35
C VAL A 323 56.16 -5.09 -29.86
N ASP A 324 57.47 -4.90 -29.88
CA ASP A 324 58.44 -5.99 -29.95
C ASP A 324 58.46 -6.75 -28.62
N PRO A 325 58.77 -8.06 -28.61
CA PRO A 325 59.07 -8.80 -27.38
C PRO A 325 60.11 -8.02 -26.57
N ILE A 326 59.96 -8.01 -25.25
CA ILE A 326 60.89 -7.31 -24.34
C ILE A 326 62.27 -7.97 -24.46
N ASP A 327 63.08 -7.47 -25.39
CA ASP A 327 64.49 -7.82 -25.54
C ASP A 327 65.32 -6.54 -25.39
N ASP A 328 66.20 -6.60 -24.37
CA ASP A 328 67.36 -5.77 -24.09
C ASP A 328 67.19 -4.23 -24.11
N ILE A 329 67.13 -3.64 -22.90
CA ILE A 329 67.28 -2.19 -22.71
C ILE A 329 68.56 -1.95 -21.89
N LYS A 330 69.57 -1.34 -22.52
CA LYS A 330 70.84 -0.88 -21.94
C LYS A 330 70.95 0.64 -22.10
N GLY A 331 70.92 1.37 -20.98
CA GLY A 331 70.85 2.84 -20.91
C GLY A 331 70.63 3.35 -19.48
N SER A 332 70.52 4.67 -19.28
CA SER A 332 70.61 5.27 -17.93
C SER A 332 69.35 5.08 -17.07
N LEU A 333 69.56 4.65 -15.82
CA LEU A 333 68.56 4.23 -14.83
C LEU A 333 67.31 5.14 -14.70
N GLY A 334 67.41 6.45 -14.95
CA GLY A 334 66.30 7.39 -14.79
C GLY A 334 65.33 7.48 -15.98
N HIS A 335 65.83 7.43 -17.22
CA HIS A 335 64.99 7.50 -18.42
C HIS A 335 64.29 6.16 -18.69
N GLU A 336 64.95 5.04 -18.42
CA GLU A 336 64.39 3.70 -18.65
C GLU A 336 63.25 3.35 -17.69
N ILE A 337 63.37 3.75 -16.42
CA ILE A 337 62.29 3.59 -15.44
C ILE A 337 61.07 4.41 -15.85
N LEU A 338 61.29 5.61 -16.40
CA LEU A 338 60.21 6.49 -16.86
C LEU A 338 59.53 5.94 -18.12
N GLU A 339 60.29 5.52 -19.13
CA GLU A 339 59.75 4.91 -20.35
C GLU A 339 59.03 3.60 -20.05
N GLY A 340 59.62 2.75 -19.21
CA GLY A 340 58.98 1.54 -18.70
C GLY A 340 57.67 1.85 -17.98
N ALA A 341 57.65 2.83 -17.08
CA ALA A 341 56.43 3.23 -16.38
C ALA A 341 55.35 3.76 -17.33
N ILE A 342 55.72 4.60 -18.30
CA ILE A 342 54.80 5.12 -19.33
C ILE A 342 54.22 3.98 -20.17
N HIS A 343 55.06 3.01 -20.56
CA HIS A 343 54.64 1.85 -21.34
C HIS A 343 53.64 0.96 -20.57
N HIS A 344 53.95 0.60 -19.33
CA HIS A 344 53.07 -0.21 -18.48
C HIS A 344 51.78 0.54 -18.13
N PHE A 345 51.85 1.85 -17.90
CA PHE A 345 50.67 2.68 -17.71
C PHE A 345 49.81 2.74 -18.98
N GLY A 346 50.42 2.88 -20.16
CA GLY A 346 49.72 2.89 -21.45
C GLY A 346 49.00 1.58 -21.74
N LEU A 347 49.66 0.44 -21.50
CA LEU A 347 49.07 -0.91 -21.57
C LEU A 347 47.86 -1.03 -20.65
N TRP A 348 48.05 -0.66 -19.38
CA TRP A 348 47.00 -0.73 -18.39
C TRP A 348 45.83 0.20 -18.73
N PHE A 349 46.11 1.44 -19.12
CA PHE A 349 45.10 2.41 -19.51
C PHE A 349 44.28 1.93 -20.72
N LEU A 350 44.94 1.54 -21.82
CA LEU A 350 44.25 1.10 -23.04
C LEU A 350 43.39 -0.14 -22.79
N GLY A 351 43.94 -1.12 -22.08
CA GLY A 351 43.17 -2.31 -21.73
C GLY A 351 42.03 -2.03 -20.75
N SER A 352 42.21 -1.08 -19.83
CA SER A 352 41.16 -0.66 -18.89
C SER A 352 39.98 0.00 -19.58
N LEU A 353 40.18 0.69 -20.70
CA LEU A 353 39.09 1.26 -21.50
C LEU A 353 38.21 0.17 -22.11
N VAL A 354 38.83 -0.89 -22.66
CA VAL A 354 38.09 -2.00 -23.28
C VAL A 354 37.36 -2.84 -22.24
N VAL A 355 38.06 -3.24 -21.18
CA VAL A 355 37.46 -3.96 -20.04
C VAL A 355 36.33 -3.12 -19.42
N GLY A 356 36.57 -1.82 -19.26
CA GLY A 356 35.61 -0.86 -18.75
C GLY A 356 34.34 -0.74 -19.58
N VAL A 357 34.45 -0.66 -20.91
CA VAL A 357 33.27 -0.60 -21.80
C VAL A 357 32.43 -1.88 -21.69
N VAL A 358 33.07 -3.05 -21.68
CA VAL A 358 32.35 -4.34 -21.55
C VAL A 358 31.60 -4.40 -20.22
N LEU A 359 32.28 -4.08 -19.11
CA LEU A 359 31.66 -4.06 -17.78
C LEU A 359 30.56 -2.99 -17.69
N ALA A 360 30.76 -1.80 -18.25
CA ALA A 360 29.76 -0.74 -18.29
C ALA A 360 28.48 -1.18 -19.01
N LEU A 361 28.59 -1.93 -20.13
CA LEU A 361 27.44 -2.48 -20.85
C LEU A 361 26.71 -3.54 -20.01
N VAL A 362 27.44 -4.45 -19.37
CA VAL A 362 26.86 -5.50 -18.52
C VAL A 362 26.12 -4.89 -17.33
N PHE A 363 26.78 -4.03 -16.56
CA PHE A 363 26.18 -3.39 -15.40
C PHE A 363 25.06 -2.41 -15.78
N GLY A 364 25.19 -1.72 -16.91
CA GLY A 364 24.12 -0.88 -17.47
C GLY A 364 22.89 -1.70 -17.85
N PHE A 365 23.06 -2.85 -18.53
CA PHE A 365 21.96 -3.74 -18.88
C PHE A 365 21.25 -4.28 -17.63
N LEU A 366 22.01 -4.81 -16.66
CA LEU A 366 21.45 -5.28 -15.39
C LEU A 366 20.66 -4.18 -14.66
N THR A 367 21.22 -2.96 -14.60
CA THR A 367 20.57 -1.79 -14.00
C THR A 367 19.28 -1.41 -14.72
N TYR A 368 19.25 -1.45 -16.05
CA TYR A 368 18.06 -1.13 -16.83
C TYR A 368 16.89 -2.06 -16.50
N PHE A 369 17.13 -3.38 -16.43
CA PHE A 369 16.10 -4.36 -16.09
C PHE A 369 15.65 -4.22 -14.63
N ALA A 370 16.58 -4.00 -13.71
CA ALA A 370 16.26 -3.71 -12.32
C ALA A 370 15.37 -2.46 -12.21
N ALA A 371 15.76 -1.33 -12.79
CA ALA A 371 14.99 -0.08 -12.75
C ALA A 371 13.60 -0.21 -13.41
N LYS A 372 13.50 -0.94 -14.53
CA LYS A 372 12.21 -1.22 -15.20
C LYS A 372 11.23 -1.98 -14.28
N ARG A 373 11.74 -2.84 -13.39
CA ARG A 373 10.93 -3.62 -12.43
C ARG A 373 10.33 -2.77 -11.31
N PHE A 374 10.96 -1.65 -10.96
CA PHE A 374 10.58 -0.77 -9.84
C PHE A 374 9.72 0.45 -10.24
N ARG A 375 9.41 0.64 -11.53
CA ARG A 375 8.58 1.76 -11.99
C ARG A 375 7.15 1.69 -11.40
N PRO A 376 6.63 2.80 -10.81
CA PRO A 376 5.22 2.92 -10.45
C PRO A 376 4.36 2.75 -11.71
N GLN A 377 3.37 1.86 -11.65
CA GLN A 377 2.44 1.67 -12.75
C GLN A 377 1.31 2.69 -12.62
N ALA A 378 1.01 3.44 -13.69
CA ALA A 378 -0.12 4.37 -13.73
C ALA A 378 -1.45 3.69 -13.38
N GLY A 379 -2.47 4.45 -12.99
CA GLY A 379 -3.80 3.96 -12.64
C GLY A 379 -4.46 3.07 -13.72
N TRP A 380 -5.48 2.33 -13.31
CA TRP A 380 -6.28 1.49 -14.22
C TRP A 380 -7.10 2.39 -15.16
N SER A 381 -7.02 2.13 -16.46
CA SER A 381 -7.61 3.01 -17.49
C SER A 381 -8.96 2.54 -18.02
N GLY A 382 -9.69 1.68 -17.29
CA GLY A 382 -11.05 1.26 -17.66
C GLY A 382 -11.23 0.51 -18.98
N ARG A 383 -10.20 0.43 -19.83
CA ARG A 383 -10.24 -0.25 -21.13
C ARG A 383 -10.07 -1.75 -20.95
N THR A 384 -11.04 -2.52 -21.41
CA THR A 384 -10.93 -3.95 -21.60
C THR A 384 -9.76 -4.23 -22.55
N ARG A 385 -8.86 -5.14 -22.17
CA ARG A 385 -7.71 -5.55 -23.00
C ARG A 385 -8.08 -6.55 -24.09
N GLY A 386 -9.37 -6.86 -24.25
CA GLY A 386 -9.87 -7.70 -25.33
C GLY A 386 -9.86 -6.92 -26.64
N GLY A 387 -9.02 -7.32 -27.59
CA GLY A 387 -9.12 -6.85 -28.95
C GLY A 387 -10.48 -7.21 -29.55
N ARG A 388 -11.01 -6.39 -30.48
CA ARG A 388 -12.32 -6.61 -31.12
C ARG A 388 -12.46 -8.02 -31.70
N PHE A 389 -11.38 -8.54 -32.30
CA PHE A 389 -11.30 -9.91 -32.81
C PHE A 389 -11.48 -10.98 -31.73
N GLY A 390 -10.79 -10.86 -30.59
CA GLY A 390 -10.88 -11.84 -29.50
C GLY A 390 -12.28 -11.89 -28.88
N ASN A 391 -12.92 -10.73 -28.71
CA ASN A 391 -14.31 -10.68 -28.24
C ASN A 391 -15.28 -11.30 -29.25
N ALA A 392 -15.13 -10.99 -30.54
CA ALA A 392 -15.94 -11.57 -31.61
C ALA A 392 -15.78 -13.10 -31.71
N LEU A 393 -14.55 -13.60 -31.63
CA LEU A 393 -14.26 -15.04 -31.61
C LEU A 393 -14.90 -15.73 -30.40
N MET A 394 -14.82 -15.11 -29.21
CA MET A 394 -15.44 -15.67 -28.00
C MET A 394 -16.97 -15.73 -28.13
N ILE A 395 -17.60 -14.68 -28.66
CA ILE A 395 -19.05 -14.67 -28.93
C ILE A 395 -19.43 -15.74 -29.97
N PHE A 396 -18.64 -15.91 -31.02
CA PHE A 396 -18.84 -16.97 -32.02
C PHE A 396 -18.80 -18.36 -31.37
N ILE A 397 -17.79 -18.64 -30.55
CA ILE A 397 -17.65 -19.91 -29.81
C ILE A 397 -18.86 -20.13 -28.90
N LEU A 398 -19.27 -19.13 -28.13
CA LEU A 398 -20.43 -19.24 -27.23
C LEU A 398 -21.72 -19.57 -27.99
N ARG A 399 -21.95 -18.94 -29.16
CA ARG A 399 -23.17 -19.15 -29.96
C ARG A 399 -23.18 -20.47 -30.74
N ARG A 400 -22.03 -20.91 -31.26
CA ARG A 400 -21.94 -22.07 -32.17
C ARG A 400 -21.50 -23.36 -31.50
N LEU A 401 -20.57 -23.27 -30.55
CA LEU A 401 -19.92 -24.41 -29.91
C LEU A 401 -20.32 -24.57 -28.43
N GLY A 402 -21.05 -23.60 -27.87
CA GLY A 402 -21.62 -23.64 -26.53
C GLY A 402 -20.65 -23.28 -25.39
N LEU A 403 -21.22 -23.22 -24.18
CA LEU A 403 -20.55 -22.73 -22.97
C LEU A 403 -19.37 -23.60 -22.52
N ARG A 404 -19.46 -24.94 -22.65
CA ARG A 404 -18.39 -25.86 -22.26
C ARG A 404 -17.12 -25.64 -23.08
N THR A 405 -17.27 -25.40 -24.39
CA THR A 405 -16.17 -25.11 -25.30
C THR A 405 -15.52 -23.76 -24.97
N ALA A 406 -16.34 -22.76 -24.63
CA ALA A 406 -15.83 -21.46 -24.20
C ALA A 406 -15.02 -21.55 -22.89
N TYR A 407 -15.44 -22.37 -21.93
CA TYR A 407 -14.65 -22.66 -20.72
C TYR A 407 -13.31 -23.33 -21.04
N PHE A 408 -13.29 -24.30 -21.95
CA PHE A 408 -12.04 -24.92 -22.39
C PHE A 408 -11.07 -23.89 -22.99
N CYS A 409 -11.58 -22.94 -23.78
CA CYS A 409 -10.76 -21.86 -24.35
C CYS A 409 -10.12 -20.97 -23.28
N LEU A 410 -10.74 -20.80 -22.10
CA LEU A 410 -10.14 -20.05 -21.00
C LEU A 410 -8.82 -20.65 -20.52
N LEU A 411 -8.61 -21.97 -20.64
CA LEU A 411 -7.35 -22.61 -20.24
C LEU A 411 -6.14 -22.04 -20.98
N PHE A 412 -6.32 -21.53 -22.20
CA PHE A 412 -5.26 -20.90 -23.00
C PHE A 412 -5.21 -19.38 -22.81
N ILE A 413 -6.35 -18.75 -22.56
CA ILE A 413 -6.46 -17.29 -22.40
C ILE A 413 -5.91 -16.83 -21.04
N ILE A 414 -6.16 -17.58 -19.96
CA ILE A 414 -5.75 -17.17 -18.60
C ILE A 414 -4.22 -17.07 -18.45
N PRO A 415 -3.40 -18.02 -18.93
CA PRO A 415 -1.93 -17.87 -18.93
C PRO A 415 -1.45 -16.60 -19.65
N TYR A 416 -2.08 -16.23 -20.77
CA TYR A 416 -1.78 -14.97 -21.45
C TYR A 416 -2.07 -13.76 -20.55
N PHE A 417 -3.27 -13.67 -19.96
CA PHE A 417 -3.60 -12.57 -19.06
C PHE A 417 -2.68 -12.52 -17.83
N TYR A 418 -2.28 -13.66 -17.28
CA TYR A 418 -1.34 -13.72 -16.18
C TYR A 418 0.03 -13.08 -16.48
N LEU A 419 0.58 -13.39 -17.65
CA LEU A 419 1.89 -12.90 -18.05
C LEU A 419 1.84 -11.41 -18.41
N PHE A 420 0.78 -11.00 -19.12
CA PHE A 420 0.71 -9.68 -19.71
C PHE A 420 -0.10 -8.66 -18.92
N ALA A 421 -0.87 -9.04 -17.89
CA ALA A 421 -1.63 -8.15 -17.00
C ALA A 421 -1.01 -8.01 -15.59
N PRO A 422 0.14 -7.33 -15.45
CA PRO A 422 0.87 -7.26 -14.18
C PRO A 422 0.09 -6.55 -13.07
N LYS A 423 -0.79 -5.60 -13.40
CA LYS A 423 -1.64 -4.89 -12.42
C LYS A 423 -2.66 -5.85 -11.77
N ALA A 424 -3.43 -6.55 -12.60
CA ALA A 424 -4.41 -7.53 -12.13
C ALA A 424 -3.73 -8.68 -11.39
N ARG A 425 -2.59 -9.17 -11.91
CA ARG A 425 -1.77 -10.18 -11.22
C ARG A 425 -1.30 -9.70 -9.85
N HIS A 426 -0.79 -8.47 -9.74
CA HIS A 426 -0.32 -7.93 -8.46
C HIS A 426 -1.45 -7.81 -7.44
N ALA A 427 -2.60 -7.30 -7.85
CA ALA A 427 -3.79 -7.21 -7.01
C ALA A 427 -4.27 -8.59 -6.54
N ALA A 428 -4.37 -9.57 -7.45
CA ALA A 428 -4.75 -10.94 -7.09
C ALA A 428 -3.72 -11.61 -6.16
N GLN A 429 -2.43 -11.32 -6.33
CA GLN A 429 -1.39 -11.79 -5.40
C GLN A 429 -1.49 -11.13 -4.02
N GLU A 430 -1.88 -9.86 -3.94
CA GLU A 430 -2.17 -9.17 -2.68
C GLU A 430 -3.37 -9.81 -1.98
N TYR A 431 -4.46 -10.02 -2.71
CA TYR A 431 -5.65 -10.73 -2.23
C TYR A 431 -5.32 -12.08 -1.60
N TRP A 432 -4.64 -12.96 -2.35
CA TRP A 432 -4.28 -14.29 -1.84
C TRP A 432 -3.22 -14.26 -0.74
N ARG A 433 -2.39 -13.22 -0.64
CA ARG A 433 -1.50 -13.02 0.52
C ARG A 433 -2.27 -12.73 1.80
N VAL A 434 -3.42 -12.07 1.70
CA VAL A 434 -4.28 -11.75 2.84
C VAL A 434 -5.08 -12.99 3.24
N LEU A 435 -5.76 -13.65 2.30
CA LEU A 435 -6.61 -14.81 2.61
C LEU A 435 -5.85 -16.11 2.95
N ARG A 436 -4.64 -16.27 2.39
CA ARG A 436 -3.79 -17.46 2.56
C ARG A 436 -2.34 -17.03 2.79
N PRO A 437 -2.01 -16.45 3.96
CA PRO A 437 -0.67 -15.93 4.23
C PRO A 437 0.39 -17.03 4.22
N ALA A 438 0.04 -18.25 4.66
CA ALA A 438 0.92 -19.42 4.68
C ALA A 438 1.20 -20.02 3.29
N ALA A 439 0.45 -19.63 2.24
CA ALA A 439 0.61 -20.21 0.92
C ALA A 439 1.99 -19.94 0.33
N GLY A 440 2.61 -21.00 -0.19
CA GLY A 440 3.90 -20.94 -0.88
C GLY A 440 3.85 -20.12 -2.18
N VAL A 441 5.00 -19.88 -2.80
CA VAL A 441 5.07 -19.06 -4.03
C VAL A 441 4.29 -19.72 -5.18
N PHE A 442 4.45 -21.03 -5.37
CA PHE A 442 3.78 -21.80 -6.44
C PHE A 442 2.28 -21.94 -6.21
N GLU A 443 1.88 -22.35 -5.01
CA GLU A 443 0.48 -22.42 -4.60
C GLU A 443 -0.23 -21.08 -4.83
N ARG A 444 0.41 -19.97 -4.47
CA ARG A 444 -0.14 -18.64 -4.70
C ARG A 444 -0.32 -18.30 -6.18
N GLN A 445 0.59 -18.73 -7.06
CA GLN A 445 0.39 -18.50 -8.50
C GLN A 445 -0.76 -19.35 -9.04
N TYR A 446 -0.90 -20.59 -8.58
CA TYR A 446 -2.04 -21.43 -8.91
C TYR A 446 -3.37 -20.79 -8.47
N LEU A 447 -3.45 -20.29 -7.23
CA LEU A 447 -4.63 -19.59 -6.71
C LEU A 447 -4.98 -18.35 -7.54
N VAL A 448 -3.98 -17.58 -7.99
CA VAL A 448 -4.19 -16.45 -8.91
C VAL A 448 -4.76 -16.91 -10.25
N MET A 449 -4.28 -18.03 -10.80
CA MET A 449 -4.81 -18.62 -12.05
C MET A 449 -6.23 -19.13 -11.90
N ALA A 450 -6.51 -19.89 -10.85
CA ALA A 450 -7.85 -20.38 -10.55
C ALA A 450 -8.84 -19.22 -10.38
N HIS A 451 -8.43 -18.14 -9.69
CA HIS A 451 -9.26 -16.96 -9.49
C HIS A 451 -9.55 -16.22 -10.81
N LEU A 452 -8.54 -16.01 -11.66
CA LEU A 452 -8.75 -15.41 -12.99
C LEU A 452 -9.62 -16.30 -13.90
N TYR A 453 -9.45 -17.61 -13.83
CA TYR A 453 -10.27 -18.57 -14.56
C TYR A 453 -11.73 -18.51 -14.13
N ARG A 454 -11.99 -18.49 -12.81
CA ARG A 454 -13.34 -18.38 -12.26
C ARG A 454 -14.01 -17.07 -12.66
N PHE A 455 -13.27 -15.96 -12.63
CA PHE A 455 -13.75 -14.67 -13.15
C PHE A 455 -14.16 -14.76 -14.62
N GLY A 456 -13.32 -15.41 -15.45
CA GLY A 456 -13.63 -15.67 -16.84
C GLY A 456 -14.91 -16.50 -17.02
N GLN A 457 -15.11 -17.55 -16.22
CA GLN A 457 -16.34 -18.36 -16.27
C GLN A 457 -17.57 -17.53 -15.95
N VAL A 458 -17.55 -16.74 -14.87
CA VAL A 458 -18.68 -15.88 -14.50
C VAL A 458 -18.99 -14.87 -15.60
N LEU A 459 -17.97 -14.26 -16.23
CA LEU A 459 -18.18 -13.34 -17.33
C LEU A 459 -18.82 -14.02 -18.54
N LEU A 460 -18.34 -15.21 -18.91
CA LEU A 460 -18.94 -15.99 -20.00
C LEU A 460 -20.37 -16.43 -19.69
N ASP A 461 -20.68 -16.76 -18.44
CA ASP A 461 -22.05 -17.12 -18.03
C ASP A 461 -23.02 -15.95 -18.19
N ARG A 462 -22.61 -14.75 -17.77
CA ARG A 462 -23.39 -13.52 -17.95
C ARG A 462 -23.69 -13.25 -19.42
N ILE A 463 -22.66 -13.34 -20.28
CA ILE A 463 -22.82 -13.19 -21.73
C ILE A 463 -23.71 -14.29 -22.30
N PHE A 464 -23.52 -15.54 -21.89
CA PHE A 464 -24.29 -16.67 -22.37
C PHE A 464 -25.78 -16.55 -21.99
N GLN A 465 -26.08 -16.16 -20.74
CA GLN A 465 -27.47 -15.89 -20.32
C GLN A 465 -28.09 -14.75 -21.13
N SER A 466 -27.33 -13.70 -21.48
CA SER A 466 -27.88 -12.57 -22.27
C SER A 466 -28.39 -12.97 -23.65
N PHE A 467 -27.94 -14.10 -24.21
CA PHE A 467 -28.42 -14.63 -25.48
C PHE A 467 -29.73 -15.42 -25.36
N HIS A 468 -30.18 -15.71 -24.14
CA HIS A 468 -31.33 -16.57 -23.87
C HIS A 468 -32.38 -15.81 -23.07
N ALA A 469 -33.62 -15.80 -23.57
CA ALA A 469 -34.75 -15.22 -22.85
C ALA A 469 -35.08 -16.02 -21.59
N GLU A 470 -34.97 -17.34 -21.68
CA GLU A 470 -35.17 -18.26 -20.56
C GLU A 470 -33.91 -18.40 -19.70
N PRO A 471 -34.06 -18.63 -18.38
CA PRO A 471 -32.96 -18.85 -17.46
C PRO A 471 -32.21 -20.15 -17.80
N MET A 472 -30.97 -20.03 -18.25
CA MET A 472 -30.10 -21.17 -18.56
C MET A 472 -29.40 -21.75 -17.32
N PHE A 473 -29.50 -21.05 -16.20
CA PHE A 473 -28.88 -21.42 -14.93
C PHE A 473 -29.94 -21.59 -13.85
N GLN A 474 -29.73 -22.56 -12.96
CA GLN A 474 -30.60 -22.78 -11.81
C GLN A 474 -30.13 -21.94 -10.62
N SER A 475 -31.09 -21.47 -9.80
CA SER A 475 -30.81 -20.66 -8.62
C SER A 475 -31.27 -21.34 -7.34
N ARG A 476 -30.33 -21.50 -6.40
CA ARG A 476 -30.64 -21.66 -4.98
C ARG A 476 -30.61 -20.28 -4.34
N SER A 477 -31.61 -19.95 -3.54
CA SER A 477 -31.65 -18.65 -2.87
C SER A 477 -31.93 -18.82 -1.39
N GLU A 478 -31.10 -18.17 -0.58
CA GLU A 478 -31.27 -17.98 0.84
C GLU A 478 -31.64 -16.50 1.07
N GLY A 479 -32.88 -16.23 1.51
CA GLY A 479 -33.34 -14.88 1.82
C GLY A 479 -33.88 -14.04 0.65
N GLY A 480 -33.79 -14.51 -0.60
CA GLY A 480 -34.34 -13.79 -1.77
C GLY A 480 -35.86 -13.57 -1.71
N GLU A 481 -36.58 -14.43 -1.00
CA GLU A 481 -38.03 -14.29 -0.74
C GLU A 481 -38.37 -12.98 -0.03
N LYS A 482 -37.46 -12.46 0.81
CA LYS A 482 -37.63 -11.19 1.52
C LYS A 482 -37.60 -9.99 0.58
N ILE A 483 -36.74 -10.05 -0.44
CA ILE A 483 -36.68 -9.02 -1.49
C ILE A 483 -38.01 -8.99 -2.24
N VAL A 484 -38.53 -10.17 -2.61
CA VAL A 484 -39.83 -10.30 -3.28
C VAL A 484 -40.97 -9.77 -2.40
N ALA A 485 -40.95 -10.04 -1.10
CA ALA A 485 -41.96 -9.52 -0.16
C ALA A 485 -41.95 -7.99 -0.10
N ILE A 486 -40.78 -7.38 0.08
CA ILE A 486 -40.63 -5.91 0.15
C ILE A 486 -41.03 -5.24 -1.17
N ASP A 487 -40.67 -5.85 -2.31
CA ASP A 487 -41.04 -5.39 -3.65
C ASP A 487 -42.57 -5.37 -3.84
N ARG A 488 -43.26 -6.44 -3.41
CA ARG A 488 -44.73 -6.50 -3.43
C ARG A 488 -45.39 -5.44 -2.56
N GLU A 489 -44.79 -5.12 -1.42
CA GLU A 489 -45.24 -4.04 -0.52
C GLU A 489 -44.94 -2.63 -1.05
N ARG A 490 -44.17 -2.50 -2.14
CA ARG A 490 -43.73 -1.22 -2.75
C ARG A 490 -43.10 -0.25 -1.75
N ARG A 491 -42.38 -0.77 -0.75
CA ARG A 491 -41.75 0.03 0.31
C ARG A 491 -40.48 0.76 -0.10
N GLY A 492 -39.98 0.48 -1.31
CA GLY A 492 -38.64 0.90 -1.73
C GLY A 492 -37.56 0.07 -1.02
N LEU A 493 -36.48 -0.26 -1.72
CA LEU A 493 -35.47 -1.19 -1.21
C LEU A 493 -34.08 -0.85 -1.73
N ILE A 494 -33.09 -0.86 -0.85
CA ILE A 494 -31.68 -0.81 -1.25
C ILE A 494 -31.03 -2.18 -1.06
N CYS A 495 -30.49 -2.73 -2.14
CA CYS A 495 -29.65 -3.92 -2.13
C CYS A 495 -28.17 -3.51 -2.24
N VAL A 496 -27.41 -3.74 -1.18
CA VAL A 496 -25.95 -3.52 -1.18
C VAL A 496 -25.26 -4.80 -1.66
N ALA A 497 -24.68 -4.72 -2.85
CA ALA A 497 -23.95 -5.81 -3.48
C ALA A 497 -22.43 -5.59 -3.42
N SER A 498 -21.68 -6.60 -3.85
CA SER A 498 -20.23 -6.53 -4.02
C SER A 498 -19.82 -7.07 -5.38
N HIS A 499 -18.56 -6.87 -5.76
CA HIS A 499 -17.97 -7.53 -6.93
C HIS A 499 -17.61 -8.99 -6.64
N ALA A 500 -18.33 -9.64 -5.72
CA ALA A 500 -18.23 -11.06 -5.44
C ALA A 500 -19.24 -11.86 -6.27
N GLY A 501 -18.73 -12.76 -7.10
CA GLY A 501 -19.48 -13.66 -7.96
C GLY A 501 -20.24 -12.95 -9.07
N ALA A 502 -21.47 -13.37 -9.31
CA ALA A 502 -22.38 -12.87 -10.35
C ALA A 502 -23.72 -12.50 -9.71
N TRP A 503 -23.70 -11.53 -8.80
CA TRP A 503 -24.90 -11.15 -8.07
C TRP A 503 -26.02 -10.66 -8.99
N ASP A 504 -25.70 -10.03 -10.11
CA ASP A 504 -26.64 -9.54 -11.12
C ASP A 504 -27.34 -10.69 -11.85
N LEU A 505 -26.57 -11.70 -12.27
CA LEU A 505 -27.11 -12.93 -12.85
C LEU A 505 -27.99 -13.65 -11.82
N ALA A 506 -27.52 -13.78 -10.58
CA ALA A 506 -28.26 -14.43 -9.52
C ALA A 506 -29.56 -13.66 -9.15
N ALA A 507 -29.53 -12.33 -9.17
CA ALA A 507 -30.71 -11.48 -8.95
C ALA A 507 -31.71 -11.58 -10.10
N SER A 508 -31.24 -11.69 -11.35
CA SER A 508 -32.13 -11.87 -12.52
C SER A 508 -32.99 -13.14 -12.40
N LEU A 509 -32.47 -14.17 -11.73
CA LEU A 509 -33.18 -15.43 -11.48
C LEU A 509 -34.27 -15.31 -10.39
N LEU A 510 -34.35 -14.20 -9.66
CA LEU A 510 -35.45 -13.93 -8.72
C LEU A 510 -36.78 -13.66 -9.45
N LYS A 511 -36.76 -13.29 -10.73
CA LYS A 511 -37.99 -13.14 -11.54
C LYS A 511 -38.83 -14.43 -11.55
N ASN A 512 -38.16 -15.58 -11.60
CA ASN A 512 -38.81 -16.90 -11.54
C ASN A 512 -39.50 -17.20 -10.20
N ARG A 513 -39.25 -16.38 -9.18
CA ARG A 513 -39.82 -16.49 -7.83
C ARG A 513 -40.86 -15.40 -7.56
N GLY A 514 -41.33 -14.70 -8.59
CA GLY A 514 -42.41 -13.72 -8.49
C GLY A 514 -41.96 -12.32 -8.05
N PHE A 515 -40.70 -11.96 -8.26
CA PHE A 515 -40.24 -10.57 -8.25
C PHE A 515 -40.83 -9.85 -9.48
N ALA A 516 -41.63 -8.81 -9.24
CA ALA A 516 -42.37 -8.11 -10.30
C ALA A 516 -41.80 -6.72 -10.60
N GLY A 517 -41.06 -6.12 -9.65
CA GLY A 517 -40.44 -4.83 -9.81
C GLY A 517 -39.21 -4.80 -10.70
N GLN A 518 -38.55 -3.66 -10.72
CA GLN A 518 -37.35 -3.38 -11.49
C GLN A 518 -36.16 -3.18 -10.55
N PHE A 519 -35.03 -3.84 -10.87
CA PHE A 519 -33.74 -3.53 -10.25
C PHE A 519 -33.11 -2.36 -11.00
N HIS A 520 -32.87 -1.24 -10.32
CA HIS A 520 -32.10 -0.13 -10.85
C HIS A 520 -30.66 -0.25 -10.38
N MET A 521 -29.73 -0.43 -11.31
CA MET A 521 -28.31 -0.61 -11.00
C MET A 521 -27.57 0.71 -11.09
N VAL A 522 -26.82 1.01 -10.04
CA VAL A 522 -25.98 2.20 -10.01
C VAL A 522 -24.52 1.77 -10.26
N HIS A 523 -24.01 2.11 -11.45
CA HIS A 523 -22.64 1.79 -11.84
C HIS A 523 -21.75 3.02 -11.72
N TYR A 524 -20.62 2.81 -11.05
CA TYR A 524 -19.59 3.81 -10.83
C TYR A 524 -18.47 3.66 -11.88
N HIS A 525 -18.31 4.65 -12.76
CA HIS A 525 -17.23 4.68 -13.77
C HIS A 525 -16.23 5.81 -13.48
N ALA A 526 -15.03 5.70 -14.06
CA ALA A 526 -13.96 6.69 -13.90
C ALA A 526 -14.33 8.14 -14.33
N ASN A 527 -15.45 8.31 -15.05
CA ASN A 527 -15.96 9.59 -15.52
C ASN A 527 -17.36 9.93 -14.93
N GLY A 528 -17.73 9.34 -13.79
CA GLY A 528 -18.99 9.64 -13.09
C GLY A 528 -19.92 8.44 -12.90
N LEU A 529 -21.11 8.76 -12.38
CA LEU A 529 -22.21 7.84 -12.07
C LEU A 529 -23.06 7.59 -13.32
N ARG A 530 -23.37 6.33 -13.63
CA ARG A 530 -24.38 5.96 -14.63
C ARG A 530 -25.55 5.24 -13.97
N PHE A 531 -26.75 5.59 -14.42
CA PHE A 531 -28.01 4.97 -14.03
C PHE A 531 -28.48 4.15 -15.24
N ASP A 532 -28.35 2.83 -15.15
CA ASP A 532 -28.74 1.94 -16.24
C ASP A 532 -30.00 1.18 -15.82
N ASP A 533 -31.06 1.32 -16.62
CA ASP A 533 -32.33 0.60 -16.42
C ASP A 533 -32.18 -0.84 -16.88
N PHE A 534 -32.58 -1.80 -16.03
CA PHE A 534 -32.60 -3.23 -16.35
C PHE A 534 -33.75 -3.58 -17.31
N LYS A 535 -33.83 -2.94 -18.48
CA LYS A 535 -34.61 -3.45 -19.60
C LYS A 535 -33.76 -4.49 -20.32
N GLY A 536 -34.30 -5.71 -20.37
CA GLY A 536 -33.85 -6.71 -21.33
C GLY A 536 -34.11 -6.19 -22.73
N LYS A 537 -33.04 -5.73 -23.37
CA LYS A 537 -32.69 -5.73 -24.81
C LYS A 537 -31.60 -4.66 -24.97
N ASP A 538 -30.49 -5.07 -25.55
CA ASP A 538 -29.43 -4.18 -26.05
C ASP A 538 -28.45 -3.60 -25.02
N GLU A 539 -27.52 -4.42 -24.51
CA GLU A 539 -26.14 -3.93 -24.31
C GLU A 539 -25.31 -4.28 -25.56
N GLU A 540 -25.70 -3.67 -26.67
CA GLU A 540 -24.82 -3.41 -27.78
C GLU A 540 -23.63 -2.58 -27.28
N HIS A 541 -22.44 -3.09 -27.52
CA HIS A 541 -21.22 -2.32 -27.76
C HIS A 541 -20.94 -1.14 -26.82
N LEU A 542 -20.10 -1.42 -25.80
CA LEU A 542 -18.97 -0.58 -25.35
C LEU A 542 -18.76 0.72 -26.17
N ALA A 543 -19.57 1.74 -25.88
CA ALA A 543 -19.38 3.11 -26.32
C ALA A 543 -19.65 4.03 -25.12
N PRO A 544 -18.68 4.86 -24.73
CA PRO A 544 -18.85 5.79 -23.62
C PRO A 544 -19.77 6.93 -24.09
N VAL A 545 -21.08 6.79 -23.91
CA VAL A 545 -22.01 7.91 -23.80
C VAL A 545 -21.51 8.82 -22.66
N LYS A 546 -20.96 9.98 -23.03
CA LYS A 546 -20.68 11.08 -22.09
C LYS A 546 -22.03 11.54 -21.54
N SER A 547 -22.31 11.23 -20.28
CA SER A 547 -23.42 11.87 -19.58
C SER A 547 -22.85 13.12 -18.89
N ASN A 548 -23.31 14.27 -19.36
CA ASN A 548 -23.14 15.58 -18.75
C ASN A 548 -24.34 15.90 -17.81
N ASP A 549 -25.13 14.89 -17.40
CA ASP A 549 -26.39 15.14 -16.67
C ASP A 549 -26.21 15.24 -15.16
N ASP A 550 -26.79 16.33 -14.63
CA ASP A 550 -26.86 16.71 -13.23
C ASP A 550 -27.64 15.69 -12.35
N GLN A 551 -26.93 15.18 -11.35
CA GLN A 551 -27.38 14.61 -10.05
C GLN A 551 -28.06 13.21 -10.00
N PRO A 552 -27.27 12.12 -10.09
CA PRO A 552 -27.69 10.71 -9.97
C PRO A 552 -28.42 10.34 -8.66
N ILE A 553 -28.15 11.06 -7.57
CA ILE A 553 -28.75 10.81 -6.25
C ILE A 553 -30.27 11.09 -6.27
N PHE A 554 -30.72 12.05 -7.06
CA PHE A 554 -32.15 12.40 -7.15
C PHE A 554 -32.94 11.27 -7.81
N ARG A 555 -32.44 10.71 -8.91
CA ARG A 555 -33.05 9.55 -9.57
C ARG A 555 -33.13 8.32 -8.66
N ILE A 556 -32.10 8.10 -7.84
CA ILE A 556 -32.12 7.01 -6.83
C ILE A 556 -33.25 7.26 -5.82
N ARG A 557 -33.38 8.49 -5.31
CA ARG A 557 -34.45 8.85 -4.36
C ARG A 557 -35.84 8.71 -4.98
N GLU A 558 -36.03 9.15 -6.22
CA GLU A 558 -37.30 9.02 -6.95
C GLU A 558 -37.67 7.55 -7.18
N ALA A 559 -36.73 6.72 -7.60
CA ALA A 559 -36.95 5.29 -7.78
C ALA A 559 -37.35 4.60 -6.47
N LEU A 560 -36.68 4.94 -5.35
CA LEU A 560 -37.01 4.41 -4.03
C LEU A 560 -38.40 4.88 -3.56
N ALA A 561 -38.73 6.16 -3.76
CA ALA A 561 -40.04 6.72 -3.40
C ALA A 561 -41.19 6.12 -4.23
N ALA A 562 -40.93 5.70 -5.48
CA ALA A 562 -41.89 4.98 -6.32
C ALA A 562 -42.05 3.48 -5.93
N GLY A 563 -41.35 3.04 -4.88
CA GLY A 563 -41.36 1.67 -4.38
C GLY A 563 -40.41 0.73 -5.12
N GLY A 564 -39.46 1.26 -5.90
CA GLY A 564 -38.50 0.49 -6.69
C GLY A 564 -37.34 -0.09 -5.85
N THR A 565 -36.63 -1.06 -6.44
CA THR A 565 -35.45 -1.69 -5.84
C THR A 565 -34.18 -1.15 -6.48
N VAL A 566 -33.27 -0.60 -5.67
CA VAL A 566 -31.99 -0.02 -6.13
C VAL A 566 -30.81 -0.87 -5.67
N GLY A 567 -29.95 -1.26 -6.61
CA GLY A 567 -28.70 -1.97 -6.35
C GLY A 567 -27.50 -1.03 -6.32
N LEU A 568 -26.70 -1.10 -5.24
CA LEU A 568 -25.48 -0.31 -5.05
C LEU A 568 -24.30 -1.22 -4.68
N MET A 569 -23.12 -0.94 -5.22
CA MET A 569 -21.89 -1.65 -4.86
C MET A 569 -21.29 -1.08 -3.58
N GLY A 570 -21.16 -1.89 -2.53
CA GLY A 570 -20.59 -1.47 -1.24
C GLY A 570 -19.07 -1.69 -1.09
N ASP A 571 -18.47 -2.52 -1.95
CA ASP A 571 -17.05 -2.93 -1.85
C ASP A 571 -16.07 -2.06 -2.65
N ARG A 572 -16.53 -1.00 -3.31
CA ARG A 572 -15.67 -0.04 -4.04
C ARG A 572 -16.16 1.38 -3.82
N PRO A 573 -15.53 2.15 -2.93
CA PRO A 573 -15.96 3.52 -2.70
C PRO A 573 -15.58 4.45 -3.85
N LEU A 574 -16.43 5.44 -4.09
CA LEU A 574 -16.13 6.59 -4.93
C LEU A 574 -15.85 7.83 -4.09
N GLY A 575 -14.82 8.58 -4.50
CA GLY A 575 -14.47 9.84 -3.85
C GLY A 575 -14.14 9.65 -2.37
N ASN A 576 -14.62 10.57 -1.55
CA ASN A 576 -14.30 10.64 -0.12
C ASN A 576 -15.38 9.99 0.77
N GLN A 577 -16.32 9.25 0.18
CA GLN A 577 -17.44 8.62 0.88
C GLN A 577 -17.09 7.19 1.29
N PHE A 578 -16.18 7.06 2.26
CA PHE A 578 -15.82 5.75 2.79
C PHE A 578 -15.42 5.78 4.26
N GLU A 579 -15.45 4.60 4.86
CA GLU A 579 -14.82 4.31 6.14
C GLU A 579 -13.77 3.20 5.97
N LEU A 580 -12.69 3.29 6.76
CA LEU A 580 -11.69 2.23 6.84
C LEU A 580 -12.15 1.21 7.88
N VAL A 581 -12.35 -0.03 7.42
CA VAL A 581 -12.80 -1.14 8.27
C VAL A 581 -11.86 -2.32 8.10
N PRO A 582 -11.54 -3.07 9.18
CA PRO A 582 -10.85 -4.35 9.06
C PRO A 582 -11.61 -5.32 8.15
N PHE A 583 -10.92 -5.86 7.16
CA PHE A 583 -11.40 -6.89 6.25
C PHE A 583 -10.28 -7.89 6.03
N PHE A 584 -10.50 -9.13 6.50
CA PHE A 584 -9.50 -10.18 6.65
C PHE A 584 -8.24 -9.72 7.41
N GLY A 585 -8.44 -8.99 8.51
CA GLY A 585 -7.36 -8.51 9.40
C GLY A 585 -6.52 -7.36 8.84
N LYS A 586 -6.97 -6.69 7.77
CA LYS A 586 -6.34 -5.49 7.21
C LYS A 586 -7.35 -4.38 6.98
N LEU A 587 -6.94 -3.12 7.13
CA LEU A 587 -7.81 -1.97 6.86
C LEU A 587 -8.10 -1.87 5.36
N ALA A 588 -9.38 -1.76 5.01
CA ALA A 588 -9.78 -1.49 3.64
C ALA A 588 -10.90 -0.44 3.59
N PRO A 589 -10.96 0.36 2.51
CA PRO A 589 -11.96 1.40 2.36
C PRO A 589 -13.26 0.80 1.78
N PHE A 590 -14.38 1.07 2.45
CA PHE A 590 -15.72 0.61 2.02
C PHE A 590 -16.69 1.79 1.91
N ASP A 591 -17.59 1.71 0.93
CA ASP A 591 -18.52 2.80 0.61
C ASP A 591 -19.59 2.95 1.71
N VAL A 592 -19.77 4.19 2.19
CA VAL A 592 -20.81 4.51 3.19
C VAL A 592 -22.13 4.91 2.53
N THR A 593 -22.11 5.26 1.25
CA THR A 593 -23.23 5.86 0.50
C THR A 593 -24.52 5.04 0.59
N PRO A 594 -24.52 3.69 0.42
CA PRO A 594 -25.75 2.91 0.49
C PRO A 594 -26.47 3.03 1.83
N PHE A 595 -25.72 3.07 2.93
CA PHE A 595 -26.25 3.19 4.29
C PHE A 595 -26.80 4.58 4.56
N ARG A 596 -26.10 5.62 4.05
CA ARG A 596 -26.57 7.01 4.17
C ARG A 596 -27.87 7.22 3.40
N LEU A 597 -27.98 6.66 2.19
CA LEU A 597 -29.19 6.72 1.38
C LEU A 597 -30.35 5.98 2.06
N GLY A 598 -30.09 4.79 2.61
CA GLY A 598 -31.08 4.04 3.39
C GLY A 598 -31.60 4.84 4.57
N ALA A 599 -30.71 5.48 5.33
CA ALA A 599 -31.09 6.34 6.46
C ALA A 599 -31.82 7.62 6.06
N ALA A 600 -31.47 8.21 4.91
CA ALA A 600 -32.07 9.45 4.44
C ALA A 600 -33.44 9.24 3.80
N CYS A 601 -33.66 8.10 3.14
CA CYS A 601 -34.94 7.77 2.50
C CYS A 601 -35.87 6.93 3.40
N ASP A 602 -35.42 6.54 4.60
CA ASP A 602 -36.10 5.61 5.52
C ASP A 602 -36.54 4.30 4.85
N VAL A 603 -35.68 3.76 3.98
CA VAL A 603 -35.92 2.50 3.26
C VAL A 603 -35.12 1.35 3.87
N PRO A 604 -35.65 0.11 3.84
CA PRO A 604 -34.89 -1.07 4.24
C PRO A 604 -33.65 -1.27 3.35
N VAL A 605 -32.58 -1.74 3.99
CA VAL A 605 -31.32 -2.08 3.32
C VAL A 605 -30.99 -3.55 3.57
N LEU A 606 -30.70 -4.28 2.51
CA LEU A 606 -30.31 -5.70 2.53
C LEU A 606 -28.95 -5.87 1.86
N PHE A 607 -28.13 -6.78 2.35
CA PHE A 607 -26.88 -7.13 1.69
C PHE A 607 -27.11 -8.35 0.82
N THR A 608 -26.72 -8.25 -0.44
CA THR A 608 -27.02 -9.25 -1.46
C THR A 608 -25.76 -9.73 -2.15
N PHE A 609 -25.58 -11.05 -2.24
CA PHE A 609 -24.44 -11.66 -2.91
C PHE A 609 -24.91 -12.79 -3.81
N GLY A 610 -24.21 -13.03 -4.92
CA GLY A 610 -24.53 -14.15 -5.80
C GLY A 610 -23.27 -14.86 -6.24
N PHE A 611 -23.17 -16.16 -5.98
CA PHE A 611 -21.99 -16.95 -6.28
C PHE A 611 -22.31 -18.08 -7.26
N LYS A 612 -21.36 -18.39 -8.14
CA LYS A 612 -21.43 -19.61 -8.93
C LYS A 612 -21.16 -20.79 -8.00
N ALA A 613 -22.07 -21.75 -7.95
CA ALA A 613 -21.86 -22.97 -7.18
C ALA A 613 -20.72 -23.81 -7.78
N ARG A 614 -20.17 -24.74 -7.00
CA ARG A 614 -19.23 -25.73 -7.54
C ARG A 614 -19.90 -26.69 -8.52
N GLU A 615 -21.17 -26.94 -8.31
CA GLU A 615 -22.05 -27.70 -9.19
C GLU A 615 -22.26 -26.93 -10.49
N SER A 616 -22.10 -27.63 -11.62
CA SER A 616 -22.22 -27.00 -12.94
C SER A 616 -23.65 -26.53 -13.18
N GLY A 617 -23.82 -25.28 -13.63
CA GLY A 617 -25.12 -24.71 -13.99
C GLY A 617 -25.91 -24.10 -12.82
N PHE A 618 -25.34 -24.05 -11.61
CA PHE A 618 -26.01 -23.50 -10.43
C PHE A 618 -25.39 -22.19 -9.94
N TYR A 619 -26.27 -21.30 -9.48
CA TYR A 619 -25.93 -20.07 -8.78
C TYR A 619 -26.63 -20.04 -7.41
N GLU A 620 -25.91 -19.52 -6.42
CA GLU A 620 -26.39 -19.34 -5.04
C GLU A 620 -26.58 -17.85 -4.79
N PHE A 621 -27.81 -17.44 -4.51
CA PHE A 621 -28.16 -16.06 -4.16
C PHE A 621 -28.40 -15.95 -2.66
N PHE A 622 -27.73 -15.01 -2.01
CA PHE A 622 -27.86 -14.75 -0.59
C PHE A 622 -28.36 -13.33 -0.35
N ALA A 623 -29.33 -13.18 0.56
CA ALA A 623 -29.78 -11.88 1.06
C ALA A 623 -29.95 -11.89 2.59
N THR A 624 -29.43 -10.86 3.26
CA THR A 624 -29.59 -10.70 4.72
C THR A 624 -31.03 -10.30 5.09
N PRO A 625 -31.44 -10.42 6.38
CA PRO A 625 -32.62 -9.73 6.89
C PRO A 625 -32.58 -8.21 6.63
N GLU A 626 -33.76 -7.57 6.64
CA GLU A 626 -33.84 -6.13 6.46
C GLU A 626 -33.21 -5.36 7.62
N ARG A 627 -32.49 -4.29 7.28
CA ARG A 627 -31.89 -3.38 8.25
C ARG A 627 -32.39 -1.97 7.97
N LYS A 628 -32.76 -1.26 9.04
CA LYS A 628 -33.03 0.17 9.00
C LYS A 628 -31.89 0.93 9.63
N TYR A 629 -31.55 2.07 9.06
CA TYR A 629 -30.48 2.92 9.52
C TYR A 629 -31.05 4.28 9.88
N ALA A 630 -30.60 4.86 10.99
CA ALA A 630 -31.06 6.16 11.45
C ALA A 630 -29.91 6.90 12.11
N TYR A 631 -29.75 8.18 11.76
CA TYR A 631 -28.79 9.04 12.42
C TYR A 631 -29.29 9.44 13.81
N GLY A 632 -28.41 9.40 14.81
CA GLY A 632 -28.67 10.05 16.11
C GLY A 632 -28.53 11.58 16.04
N ALA A 633 -28.91 12.27 17.13
CA ALA A 633 -28.96 13.73 17.19
C ALA A 633 -27.59 14.45 17.05
N ALA A 634 -26.47 13.81 17.41
CA ALA A 634 -25.14 14.43 17.42
C ALA A 634 -24.29 14.13 16.16
N SER A 635 -23.43 15.07 15.75
CA SER A 635 -22.58 14.95 14.54
C SER A 635 -21.47 13.88 14.66
N GLU A 636 -20.76 13.83 15.79
CA GLU A 636 -19.73 12.80 16.05
C GLU A 636 -20.33 11.38 16.07
N ALA A 637 -21.58 11.26 16.52
CA ALA A 637 -22.33 10.02 16.45
C ALA A 637 -22.57 9.58 14.99
N LYS A 638 -22.64 10.49 14.00
CA LYS A 638 -22.90 10.11 12.60
C LYS A 638 -21.73 9.35 11.97
N ALA A 639 -20.50 9.77 12.21
CA ALA A 639 -19.31 9.10 11.67
C ALA A 639 -19.14 7.71 12.28
N LEU A 640 -19.31 7.59 13.61
CA LEU A 640 -19.29 6.31 14.31
C LEU A 640 -20.40 5.38 13.82
N ARG A 641 -21.63 5.90 13.63
CA ARG A 641 -22.74 5.12 13.05
C ARG A 641 -22.43 4.62 11.64
N CYS A 642 -21.86 5.46 10.77
CA CYS A 642 -21.46 5.02 9.43
C CYS A 642 -20.42 3.88 9.51
N TYR A 643 -19.44 4.00 10.41
CA TYR A 643 -18.45 2.94 10.66
C TYR A 643 -19.13 1.63 11.12
N GLU A 644 -20.07 1.70 12.07
CA GLU A 644 -20.83 0.53 12.54
C GLU A 644 -21.65 -0.12 11.42
N TRP A 645 -22.34 0.67 10.61
CA TRP A 645 -23.19 0.18 9.52
C TRP A 645 -22.37 -0.53 8.44
N VAL A 646 -21.29 0.11 8.00
CA VAL A 646 -20.34 -0.48 7.04
C VAL A 646 -19.69 -1.72 7.64
N GLY A 647 -19.29 -1.70 8.92
CA GLY A 647 -18.76 -2.87 9.61
C GLY A 647 -19.71 -4.07 9.58
N GLY A 648 -21.02 -3.83 9.73
CA GLY A 648 -22.05 -4.85 9.56
C GLY A 648 -22.06 -5.49 8.18
N TYR A 649 -21.86 -4.71 7.11
CA TYR A 649 -21.74 -5.21 5.74
C TYR A 649 -20.42 -5.93 5.48
N VAL A 650 -19.30 -5.38 5.97
CA VAL A 650 -17.97 -5.96 5.81
C VAL A 650 -17.90 -7.34 6.46
N ASN A 651 -18.50 -7.51 7.64
CA ASN A 651 -18.57 -8.82 8.31
C ASN A 651 -19.35 -9.87 7.49
N GLU A 652 -20.44 -9.47 6.85
CA GLU A 652 -21.23 -10.36 5.97
C GLU A 652 -20.47 -10.67 4.69
N LEU A 653 -19.84 -9.67 4.07
CA LEU A 653 -18.98 -9.85 2.91
C LEU A 653 -17.79 -10.78 3.23
N GLU A 654 -17.13 -10.59 4.37
CA GLU A 654 -16.01 -11.42 4.81
C GLU A 654 -16.44 -12.89 4.96
N ARG A 655 -17.61 -13.13 5.57
CA ARG A 655 -18.19 -14.48 5.69
C ARG A 655 -18.42 -15.12 4.31
N MET A 656 -18.98 -14.36 3.37
CA MET A 656 -19.30 -14.87 2.04
C MET A 656 -18.05 -15.10 1.18
N VAL A 657 -17.09 -14.17 1.21
CA VAL A 657 -15.80 -14.33 0.54
C VAL A 657 -14.99 -15.47 1.15
N ALA A 658 -15.09 -15.71 2.46
CA ALA A 658 -14.45 -16.87 3.09
C ALA A 658 -15.03 -18.20 2.61
N ARG A 659 -16.33 -18.27 2.32
CA ARG A 659 -17.01 -19.44 1.71
C ARG A 659 -16.66 -19.62 0.23
N HIS A 660 -16.55 -18.51 -0.52
CA HIS A 660 -16.27 -18.49 -1.96
C HIS A 660 -15.03 -17.66 -2.31
N PRO A 661 -13.82 -18.05 -1.87
CA PRO A 661 -12.62 -17.22 -1.96
C PRO A 661 -12.08 -17.06 -3.38
N ASP A 662 -12.51 -17.86 -4.35
CA ASP A 662 -12.12 -17.74 -5.76
C ASP A 662 -13.06 -16.82 -6.56
N GLN A 663 -14.02 -16.16 -5.90
CA GLN A 663 -15.10 -15.43 -6.57
C GLN A 663 -15.18 -13.95 -6.20
N TRP A 664 -14.25 -13.39 -5.42
CA TRP A 664 -14.25 -11.94 -5.17
C TRP A 664 -13.36 -11.19 -6.17
N PHE A 665 -13.99 -10.64 -7.20
CA PHE A 665 -13.32 -10.17 -8.41
C PHE A 665 -12.79 -8.74 -8.30
N ASN A 666 -11.89 -8.53 -7.33
CA ASN A 666 -11.22 -7.27 -7.11
C ASN A 666 -9.77 -7.30 -7.64
N PHE A 667 -9.56 -6.78 -8.86
CA PHE A 667 -8.28 -6.80 -9.57
C PHE A 667 -7.49 -5.47 -9.47
N PHE A 668 -7.74 -4.68 -8.43
CA PHE A 668 -6.90 -3.55 -8.04
C PHE A 668 -6.36 -3.73 -6.61
N PRO A 669 -5.28 -3.02 -6.22
CA PRO A 669 -4.66 -3.16 -4.90
C PRO A 669 -5.57 -2.61 -3.78
N PHE A 670 -6.56 -3.40 -3.35
CA PHE A 670 -7.67 -2.96 -2.50
C PHE A 670 -7.22 -2.45 -1.12
N TRP A 671 -6.23 -3.09 -0.50
CA TRP A 671 -5.69 -2.68 0.80
C TRP A 671 -4.55 -1.65 0.69
N SER A 672 -4.11 -1.32 -0.54
CA SER A 672 -2.92 -0.48 -0.78
C SER A 672 -3.22 0.82 -1.52
N THR A 673 -4.41 0.96 -2.10
CA THR A 673 -4.79 2.12 -2.91
C THR A 673 -5.76 2.99 -2.12
N VAL A 674 -5.39 4.25 -1.87
CA VAL A 674 -6.34 5.22 -1.35
C VAL A 674 -7.37 5.51 -2.45
N PRO A 675 -8.69 5.47 -2.15
CA PRO A 675 -9.72 5.81 -3.11
C PRO A 675 -9.48 7.18 -3.75
N ALA A 676 -9.70 7.30 -5.06
CA ALA A 676 -9.47 8.55 -5.78
C ALA A 676 -10.53 9.59 -5.37
N GLY A 677 -10.10 10.59 -4.60
CA GLY A 677 -10.93 11.70 -4.14
C GLY A 677 -10.16 12.80 -3.39
N GLU A 678 -8.95 12.50 -2.91
CA GLU A 678 -8.10 13.48 -2.19
C GLU A 678 -6.89 14.01 -2.99
N ALA A 679 -6.53 13.41 -4.12
CA ALA A 679 -5.38 13.90 -4.90
C ALA A 679 -5.61 15.28 -5.53
N GLU A 680 -6.86 15.75 -5.63
CA GLU A 680 -7.22 17.09 -6.10
C GLU A 680 -8.07 17.76 -5.02
N GLY A 681 -7.45 18.67 -4.26
CA GLY A 681 -8.10 19.39 -3.17
C GLY A 681 -9.32 20.18 -3.67
N LYS A 682 -10.52 19.68 -3.33
CA LYS A 682 -11.77 20.40 -3.04
C LYS A 682 -12.93 19.39 -3.18
N SER A 683 -13.54 19.00 -2.07
CA SER A 683 -14.91 18.47 -2.09
C SER A 683 -15.65 18.97 -0.87
N LYS A 684 -16.53 19.95 -1.06
CA LYS A 684 -17.55 20.31 -0.08
C LYS A 684 -18.48 19.10 0.11
N ASN A 685 -19.10 19.00 1.28
CA ASN A 685 -19.97 17.90 1.68
C ASN A 685 -21.36 18.02 1.01
N HIS A 686 -21.40 17.94 -0.33
CA HIS A 686 -22.59 18.19 -1.16
C HIS A 686 -23.78 17.27 -0.81
N LEU A 687 -23.51 16.05 -0.34
CA LEU A 687 -24.55 15.07 0.01
C LEU A 687 -25.54 15.56 1.07
N ALA A 688 -25.07 16.29 2.09
CA ALA A 688 -25.94 16.77 3.18
C ALA A 688 -26.77 18.00 2.78
N GLU A 689 -26.26 18.83 1.87
CA GLU A 689 -27.02 19.94 1.29
C GLU A 689 -28.02 19.44 0.24
N GLU A 690 -27.64 18.45 -0.57
CA GLU A 690 -28.49 17.85 -1.61
C GLU A 690 -29.64 17.03 -1.03
N LEU A 691 -29.40 16.24 0.03
CA LEU A 691 -30.45 15.48 0.73
C LEU A 691 -31.50 16.39 1.41
N ARG A 692 -31.16 17.66 1.67
CA ARG A 692 -32.06 18.66 2.27
C ARG A 692 -32.88 19.44 1.25
N ARG A 693 -32.61 19.31 -0.06
CA ARG A 693 -33.37 20.04 -1.09
C ARG A 693 -34.74 19.37 -1.33
N PRO A 694 -35.84 20.13 -1.27
CA PRO A 694 -37.17 19.62 -1.53
C PRO A 694 -37.25 19.08 -2.97
N VAL A 695 -37.95 17.96 -3.15
CA VAL A 695 -38.29 17.42 -4.48
C VAL A 695 -39.19 18.46 -5.15
N ALA A 696 -38.79 18.98 -6.32
CA ALA A 696 -39.70 19.79 -7.12
C ALA A 696 -40.86 18.89 -7.58
N PRO A 697 -42.13 19.32 -7.48
CA PRO A 697 -43.25 18.51 -7.91
C PRO A 697 -43.10 18.18 -9.40
N ALA A 698 -43.31 16.91 -9.75
CA ALA A 698 -43.32 16.43 -11.12
C ALA A 698 -44.31 17.27 -11.93
N VAL A 699 -43.81 17.98 -12.94
CA VAL A 699 -44.67 18.64 -13.93
C VAL A 699 -45.32 17.52 -14.75
N GLY A 700 -46.64 17.43 -14.64
CA GLY A 700 -47.47 16.36 -15.21
C GLY A 700 -47.57 16.36 -16.72
#